data_AF-A0A7V4UCP7-F1
#
_entry.id   AF-A0A7V4UCP7-F1
#
_cell.length_a   1.000
_cell.length_b   1.000
_cell.length_c   1.000
_cell.angle_alpha   90.00
_cell.angle_beta   90.00
_cell.angle_gamma   90.00
#
_symmetry.space_group_name_H-M   'P 1'
#
loop_
_entity.id
_entity.type
_entity.pdbx_description
1 polymer ?
#
loop_
_entity_poly.entity_id
_entity_poly.type
_entity_poly.pdbx_seq_one_letter_code
_entity_poly.pdbx_strand_id
1 'polypeptide(L)'
;MLAGSSQFTNPAQSTGAVAANVIPATTPAGTSKESLNGPVAVGRRWSGASAGMSDYLSDNPHRMPKHTCSSAGSDANIGRAGRRDKRGAGSVECLRLASAATRGPARLSAPRLTRRHRSGITAMKRVATWLLPISLFFTMGQAGCPVQQFGTAFRPAPAIVVNNPSGTSRSISFSVDLTLFPDAVSINWDFGDNSVASNLPPSSGRVIAHEYAADGRFTVSVFIFGRDRLLAQSQTSVQVLGPNVPPIAAFSAVPSADSADPPRTLRFDASASRDSNGAITNYAWDFGDNSPAGSGQVTTHTYATSGRFTVRLTVTDDRGATASVTQSVAANLAPTADFDFAPTGPEAPQLLTVNFDGTLSVDSDGSVISYDWDFGDGGTGAGPTPQHTYAIQGTYNVRLTVTDNLGGQANTTKPVAILGTRPFVRSISPIAGNVNVTVDITDLSGGNFAAGAAVRLTRNGQSDIPGINVQVISATQITCRFDLTGAALGDWNIVVRNPDAFEGVLTAGFRVVQADRVRLSTSEGDIVLQLDRVAAPGHVNNFLRYVDERRYDGIVFHRVPPNFVIQAGSFRSIGGTGVSPRLEEVESLPTIPSEANNGRSNVRGTISLALRGQDANSGSSQFFINVKDNLNLDTGPPPFTVFGEVVSGLDVVDRISRVRTGSARVLLLDGSITTFQDVPVEDVTILSARRE
;
A
#
# COMPACT_ATOMS: atom_id res chain seq x y z
N MET A 1 45.23 32.70 0.07
CA MET A 1 44.89 32.39 -1.35
C MET A 1 46.16 31.89 -2.04
N LEU A 2 46.05 30.93 -2.97
CA LEU A 2 47.04 30.55 -4.01
C LEU A 2 48.48 30.20 -3.52
N ALA A 3 48.87 28.93 -3.50
CA ALA A 3 49.42 28.12 -4.62
C ALA A 3 50.92 28.42 -4.92
N GLY A 4 51.77 27.46 -5.34
CA GLY A 4 51.61 26.01 -5.54
C GLY A 4 52.68 25.45 -6.50
N SER A 5 53.10 24.18 -6.32
CA SER A 5 54.22 23.50 -7.05
C SER A 5 55.63 24.09 -6.75
N SER A 6 56.78 23.45 -7.00
CA SER A 6 57.25 22.05 -7.17
C SER A 6 58.79 22.04 -6.95
N GLN A 7 59.57 20.97 -6.72
CA GLN A 7 59.94 19.81 -7.57
C GLN A 7 60.96 18.91 -6.80
N PHE A 8 61.24 17.69 -7.31
CA PHE A 8 62.43 16.78 -7.16
C PHE A 8 63.37 16.84 -5.91
N THR A 9 63.95 15.73 -5.42
CA THR A 9 64.69 14.67 -6.15
C THR A 9 64.58 13.26 -5.53
N ASN A 10 65.12 12.26 -6.22
CA ASN A 10 65.26 10.87 -5.81
C ASN A 10 66.59 10.30 -6.36
N PRO A 11 67.36 9.50 -5.60
CA PRO A 11 68.35 8.57 -6.15
C PRO A 11 68.03 7.11 -5.80
N ALA A 12 68.34 6.18 -6.70
CA ALA A 12 67.90 4.79 -6.60
C ALA A 12 69.06 3.77 -6.69
N GLN A 13 68.75 2.55 -6.23
CA GLN A 13 69.45 1.27 -6.45
C GLN A 13 70.85 1.07 -5.84
N SER A 14 70.94 0.02 -5.02
CA SER A 14 71.92 -1.05 -5.21
C SER A 14 71.18 -2.40 -5.14
N THR A 15 71.77 -3.47 -5.69
CA THR A 15 71.10 -4.76 -5.91
C THR A 15 71.73 -5.89 -5.10
N GLY A 16 70.91 -6.81 -4.60
CA GLY A 16 71.36 -8.08 -4.00
C GLY A 16 70.20 -9.04 -3.78
N ALA A 17 70.28 -10.25 -4.35
CA ALA A 17 69.22 -11.26 -4.28
C ALA A 17 69.81 -12.65 -4.02
N VAL A 18 69.26 -13.38 -3.04
CA VAL A 18 69.51 -14.81 -2.82
C VAL A 18 68.24 -15.50 -2.30
N ALA A 19 67.87 -16.59 -2.99
CA ALA A 19 67.05 -17.75 -2.61
C ALA A 19 65.82 -17.62 -1.68
N ALA A 20 64.72 -18.26 -2.11
CA ALA A 20 63.61 -18.66 -1.25
C ALA A 20 63.97 -19.88 -0.37
N ASN A 21 63.12 -20.19 0.62
CA ASN A 21 63.24 -21.41 1.42
C ASN A 21 61.89 -22.13 1.55
N VAL A 22 61.91 -23.45 1.56
CA VAL A 22 60.70 -24.32 1.47
C VAL A 22 60.46 -25.01 2.81
N ILE A 23 59.18 -25.12 3.22
CA ILE A 23 58.77 -25.87 4.40
C ILE A 23 57.91 -27.08 3.96
N PRO A 24 58.37 -28.33 4.11
CA PRO A 24 57.56 -29.51 3.88
C PRO A 24 56.71 -29.85 5.12
N ALA A 25 55.47 -30.28 4.91
CA ALA A 25 54.64 -30.87 5.96
C ALA A 25 54.92 -32.37 6.11
N THR A 26 54.97 -32.87 7.34
CA THR A 26 55.12 -34.30 7.65
C THR A 26 53.98 -34.81 8.52
N THR A 27 53.41 -35.95 8.15
CA THR A 27 52.36 -36.66 8.91
C THR A 27 52.78 -38.12 9.12
N PRO A 28 52.83 -38.63 10.37
CA PRO A 28 52.99 -40.06 10.62
C PRO A 28 51.65 -40.79 10.42
N ALA A 29 51.70 -42.01 9.88
CA ALA A 29 50.55 -42.90 9.84
C ALA A 29 50.42 -43.69 11.15
N GLY A 30 49.20 -43.89 11.64
CA GLY A 30 48.86 -44.79 12.74
C GLY A 30 47.77 -45.76 12.30
N THR A 31 47.99 -47.07 12.51
CA THR A 31 47.12 -48.13 11.99
C THR A 31 46.23 -48.74 13.06
N SER A 32 45.00 -49.09 12.68
CA SER A 32 44.32 -50.27 13.17
C SER A 32 43.34 -50.79 12.11
N LYS A 33 43.13 -52.10 12.09
CA LYS A 33 42.06 -52.75 11.33
C LYS A 33 40.98 -53.16 12.32
N GLU A 34 39.72 -53.08 11.93
CA GLU A 34 38.81 -54.18 12.22
C GLU A 34 37.70 -54.25 11.17
N SER A 35 37.07 -55.42 11.06
CA SER A 35 36.07 -55.74 10.05
C SER A 35 35.02 -56.66 10.64
N LEU A 36 33.76 -56.55 10.18
CA LEU A 36 32.89 -57.68 9.81
C LEU A 36 31.48 -57.22 9.38
N ASN A 37 30.88 -58.02 8.51
CA ASN A 37 29.43 -58.23 8.26
C ASN A 37 28.54 -57.07 7.76
N GLY A 38 27.97 -57.27 6.56
CA GLY A 38 26.63 -56.78 6.18
C GLY A 38 25.51 -57.72 6.69
N PRO A 39 24.27 -57.65 6.16
CA PRO A 39 24.04 -57.95 4.74
C PRO A 39 22.86 -57.24 4.00
N VAL A 40 23.08 -56.96 2.70
CA VAL A 40 22.20 -57.25 1.52
C VAL A 40 20.78 -56.60 1.39
N ALA A 41 20.32 -56.47 0.12
CA ALA A 41 18.95 -56.22 -0.37
C ALA A 41 18.45 -54.74 -0.38
N VAL A 42 17.81 -54.19 -1.42
CA VAL A 42 17.64 -54.55 -2.85
C VAL A 42 17.76 -53.26 -3.69
N GLY A 43 18.34 -53.29 -4.89
CA GLY A 43 18.44 -52.10 -5.77
C GLY A 43 17.53 -52.15 -7.01
N ARG A 44 17.46 -51.03 -7.74
CA ARG A 44 17.09 -51.00 -9.18
C ARG A 44 18.02 -50.04 -9.94
N ARG A 45 18.70 -50.56 -10.95
CA ARG A 45 19.22 -49.77 -12.08
C ARG A 45 18.09 -49.56 -13.10
N TRP A 46 18.22 -48.60 -14.00
CA TRP A 46 18.48 -48.86 -15.42
C TRP A 46 19.03 -47.60 -16.10
N SER A 47 19.46 -47.69 -17.36
CA SER A 47 20.43 -46.75 -17.94
C SER A 47 20.37 -46.64 -19.47
N GLY A 48 20.61 -45.43 -19.99
CA GLY A 48 21.09 -45.12 -21.35
C GLY A 48 21.79 -43.74 -21.29
N ALA A 49 22.93 -43.44 -21.92
CA ALA A 49 23.55 -43.91 -23.18
C ALA A 49 22.81 -43.43 -24.45
N SER A 50 23.46 -42.87 -25.47
CA SER A 50 24.87 -42.43 -25.59
C SER A 50 25.11 -41.62 -26.88
N ALA A 51 26.04 -40.66 -26.83
CA ALA A 51 26.92 -40.13 -27.90
C ALA A 51 26.42 -40.00 -29.36
N GLY A 52 26.62 -38.80 -29.93
CA GLY A 52 26.70 -38.54 -31.37
C GLY A 52 27.61 -37.33 -31.63
N MET A 53 28.52 -37.42 -32.61
CA MET A 53 29.61 -36.44 -32.82
C MET A 53 30.00 -36.36 -34.29
N SER A 54 30.11 -35.14 -34.85
CA SER A 54 31.29 -34.71 -35.63
C SER A 54 31.22 -33.25 -36.09
N ASP A 55 32.42 -32.70 -36.25
CA ASP A 55 32.82 -31.35 -36.61
C ASP A 55 32.44 -30.90 -38.03
N TYR A 56 32.53 -29.59 -38.29
CA TYR A 56 33.28 -29.07 -39.44
C TYR A 56 33.86 -27.67 -39.15
N LEU A 57 34.77 -27.20 -39.99
CA LEU A 57 35.80 -26.20 -39.66
C LEU A 57 35.59 -24.76 -40.21
N SER A 58 36.31 -23.83 -39.55
CA SER A 58 37.05 -22.67 -40.11
C SER A 58 36.36 -21.33 -40.47
N ASP A 59 37.14 -20.28 -40.14
CA ASP A 59 37.30 -18.96 -40.75
C ASP A 59 36.50 -17.70 -40.30
N ASN A 60 37.19 -16.57 -40.54
CA ASN A 60 37.08 -15.19 -40.03
C ASN A 60 37.55 -14.27 -41.21
N PRO A 61 37.52 -12.91 -41.22
CA PRO A 61 37.04 -11.93 -40.23
C PRO A 61 36.27 -10.71 -40.81
N HIS A 62 35.95 -9.75 -39.92
CA HIS A 62 35.78 -8.29 -40.17
C HIS A 62 34.90 -7.74 -41.30
N ARG A 63 33.93 -6.86 -40.94
CA ARG A 63 34.06 -5.38 -41.16
C ARG A 63 32.94 -4.54 -40.52
N MET A 64 33.26 -3.27 -40.21
CA MET A 64 32.27 -2.19 -40.01
C MET A 64 31.86 -1.58 -41.38
N PRO A 65 30.82 -0.73 -41.43
CA PRO A 65 31.10 0.70 -41.31
C PRO A 65 30.17 1.46 -40.35
N LYS A 66 30.67 2.59 -39.82
CA LYS A 66 29.86 3.65 -39.21
C LYS A 66 29.17 4.46 -40.32
N HIS A 67 28.06 5.13 -40.02
CA HIS A 67 27.86 6.50 -40.53
C HIS A 67 27.06 7.36 -39.54
N THR A 68 27.59 8.54 -39.26
CA THR A 68 26.91 9.62 -38.51
C THR A 68 26.28 10.61 -39.48
N CYS A 69 25.16 11.21 -39.09
CA CYS A 69 24.77 12.52 -39.58
C CYS A 69 24.21 13.37 -38.44
N SER A 70 24.55 14.65 -38.47
CA SER A 70 24.24 15.64 -37.46
C SER A 70 23.46 16.79 -38.07
N SER A 71 22.55 17.36 -37.28
CA SER A 71 22.24 18.79 -37.34
C SER A 71 21.82 19.23 -35.94
N ALA A 72 21.98 20.52 -35.62
CA ALA A 72 21.86 21.03 -34.26
C ALA A 72 21.33 22.47 -34.24
N GLY A 73 20.81 22.88 -33.09
CA GLY A 73 20.62 24.27 -32.71
C GLY A 73 19.21 24.81 -32.86
N SER A 74 18.58 25.18 -31.75
CA SER A 74 18.64 26.58 -31.29
C SER A 74 18.00 26.74 -29.90
N ASP A 75 18.59 27.61 -29.08
CA ASP A 75 18.03 28.01 -27.79
C ASP A 75 16.98 29.11 -27.92
N ALA A 76 15.96 29.08 -27.07
CA ALA A 76 15.17 30.26 -26.69
C ALA A 76 14.63 30.09 -25.26
N ASN A 77 14.46 31.19 -24.52
CA ASN A 77 14.16 31.20 -23.09
C ASN A 77 13.18 32.36 -22.75
N ILE A 78 12.75 32.47 -21.48
CA ILE A 78 11.94 33.55 -20.87
C ILE A 78 10.41 33.44 -21.09
N GLY A 79 9.63 33.53 -20.01
CA GLY A 79 8.16 33.62 -20.05
C GLY A 79 7.44 33.53 -18.69
N ARG A 80 7.44 34.60 -17.89
CA ARG A 80 6.82 34.65 -16.55
C ARG A 80 5.46 35.36 -16.59
N ALA A 81 4.42 34.77 -15.96
CA ALA A 81 3.34 35.42 -15.15
C ALA A 81 1.95 34.75 -15.30
N GLY A 82 1.16 34.74 -14.21
CA GLY A 82 -0.24 34.25 -14.26
C GLY A 82 -0.84 33.78 -12.93
N ARG A 83 -0.94 34.66 -11.91
CA ARG A 83 -1.53 34.32 -10.59
C ARG A 83 -2.93 34.92 -10.44
N ARG A 84 -3.95 34.11 -10.13
CA ARG A 84 -5.20 34.59 -9.51
C ARG A 84 -5.97 33.48 -8.80
N ASP A 85 -6.26 33.71 -7.52
CA ASP A 85 -7.11 32.84 -6.70
C ASP A 85 -8.60 33.01 -7.03
N LYS A 86 -9.39 31.97 -6.81
CA LYS A 86 -10.75 32.09 -6.24
C LYS A 86 -10.98 30.98 -5.22
N ARG A 87 -11.64 31.34 -4.12
CA ARG A 87 -11.98 30.44 -3.02
C ARG A 87 -13.36 29.82 -3.26
N GLY A 88 -13.54 28.56 -2.86
CA GLY A 88 -14.82 27.90 -2.60
C GLY A 88 -14.64 27.05 -1.35
N ALA A 89 -15.59 27.10 -0.41
CA ALA A 89 -15.43 26.49 0.91
C ALA A 89 -16.74 25.86 1.41
N GLY A 90 -16.60 24.89 2.31
CA GLY A 90 -17.69 24.12 2.92
C GLY A 90 -17.90 22.75 2.26
N SER A 91 -18.24 21.70 2.99
CA SER A 91 -18.25 21.54 4.46
C SER A 91 -18.33 20.04 4.81
N VAL A 92 -17.74 19.63 5.95
CA VAL A 92 -17.73 18.23 6.40
C VAL A 92 -18.28 18.12 7.81
N GLU A 93 -19.47 17.52 7.95
CA GLU A 93 -20.00 16.86 9.16
C GLU A 93 -20.89 15.70 8.64
N CYS A 94 -20.78 14.44 9.06
CA CYS A 94 -20.81 13.85 10.41
C CYS A 94 -22.19 13.86 11.08
N LEU A 95 -22.87 12.70 11.07
CA LEU A 95 -23.64 12.24 12.23
C LEU A 95 -23.58 10.70 12.34
N ARG A 96 -23.82 10.17 13.55
CA ARG A 96 -23.60 8.77 13.92
C ARG A 96 -24.91 8.04 14.26
N LEU A 97 -24.91 6.73 13.93
CA LEU A 97 -25.41 5.58 14.71
C LEU A 97 -26.71 5.69 15.52
N ALA A 98 -27.61 4.72 15.26
CA ALA A 98 -28.34 4.01 16.30
C ALA A 98 -28.41 2.51 15.96
N SER A 99 -28.37 1.64 16.98
CA SER A 99 -28.46 0.16 16.89
C SER A 99 -29.33 -0.37 18.05
N ALA A 100 -29.76 -1.63 18.16
CA ALA A 100 -29.77 -2.77 17.23
C ALA A 100 -31.25 -3.26 17.02
N ALA A 101 -31.77 -4.49 17.23
CA ALA A 101 -31.32 -5.85 17.62
C ALA A 101 -32.48 -6.84 17.32
N THR A 102 -32.38 -8.18 17.22
CA THR A 102 -31.38 -9.19 16.77
C THR A 102 -32.16 -10.50 16.44
N ARG A 103 -31.48 -11.57 15.95
CA ARG A 103 -31.94 -12.98 15.76
C ARG A 103 -32.82 -13.30 14.54
N GLY A 104 -32.27 -14.13 13.64
CA GLY A 104 -33.02 -15.10 12.81
C GLY A 104 -32.80 -16.53 13.37
N PRO A 105 -32.67 -17.60 12.54
CA PRO A 105 -32.87 -17.67 11.08
C PRO A 105 -33.64 -18.96 10.62
N ALA A 106 -33.59 -19.24 9.31
CA ALA A 106 -33.54 -20.58 8.67
C ALA A 106 -34.77 -21.19 7.93
N ARG A 107 -34.53 -21.43 6.63
CA ARG A 107 -34.69 -22.71 5.88
C ARG A 107 -36.05 -23.20 5.31
N LEU A 108 -35.98 -23.44 3.99
CA LEU A 108 -36.35 -24.65 3.23
C LEU A 108 -37.76 -24.83 2.61
N SER A 109 -37.69 -25.07 1.28
CA SER A 109 -38.42 -26.07 0.49
C SER A 109 -39.88 -25.87 0.05
N ALA A 110 -40.10 -26.06 -1.26
CA ALA A 110 -41.38 -26.44 -1.87
C ALA A 110 -41.66 -27.95 -1.69
N PRO A 111 -42.85 -28.48 -2.06
CA PRO A 111 -43.06 -28.85 -3.48
C PRO A 111 -44.52 -28.69 -4.01
N ARG A 112 -44.72 -29.05 -5.29
CA ARG A 112 -46.02 -29.19 -5.97
C ARG A 112 -46.88 -30.33 -5.41
N LEU A 113 -48.20 -30.27 -5.61
CA LEU A 113 -49.09 -31.45 -5.63
C LEU A 113 -50.30 -31.25 -6.58
N THR A 114 -51.05 -32.32 -6.89
CA THR A 114 -51.94 -32.39 -8.06
C THR A 114 -53.33 -33.05 -7.83
N ARG A 115 -54.37 -32.40 -8.38
CA ARG A 115 -55.54 -32.97 -9.10
C ARG A 115 -56.37 -34.13 -8.46
N ARG A 116 -57.62 -33.86 -8.02
CA ARG A 116 -58.88 -34.48 -8.55
C ARG A 116 -60.22 -34.00 -7.91
N HIS A 117 -61.31 -34.22 -8.67
CA HIS A 117 -62.79 -34.10 -8.45
C HIS A 117 -63.36 -34.19 -7.00
N ARG A 118 -64.53 -33.61 -6.66
CA ARG A 118 -65.88 -33.87 -7.25
C ARG A 118 -66.96 -32.76 -7.04
N SER A 119 -67.75 -32.55 -8.11
CA SER A 119 -69.19 -32.17 -8.24
C SER A 119 -70.05 -31.72 -7.04
N GLY A 120 -70.83 -30.62 -7.21
CA GLY A 120 -71.93 -30.20 -6.31
C GLY A 120 -72.84 -29.07 -6.86
N ILE A 121 -73.92 -29.44 -7.56
CA ILE A 121 -74.97 -28.63 -8.23
C ILE A 121 -75.80 -27.85 -7.15
N THR A 122 -76.33 -26.61 -7.30
CA THR A 122 -77.55 -26.21 -8.07
C THR A 122 -77.94 -24.71 -7.86
N ALA A 123 -78.64 -24.11 -8.84
CA ALA A 123 -79.57 -22.94 -8.75
C ALA A 123 -79.04 -21.49 -8.49
N MET A 124 -79.69 -20.39 -8.95
CA MET A 124 -80.50 -20.13 -10.17
C MET A 124 -80.85 -18.61 -10.31
N LYS A 125 -81.10 -18.10 -11.54
CA LYS A 125 -81.70 -16.76 -11.88
C LYS A 125 -80.82 -15.54 -11.49
N ARG A 126 -80.88 -14.34 -12.08
CA ARG A 126 -81.58 -13.64 -13.21
C ARG A 126 -80.71 -12.37 -13.48
N VAL A 127 -80.66 -11.63 -14.60
CA VAL A 127 -81.13 -11.65 -16.01
C VAL A 127 -80.11 -10.73 -16.78
N ALA A 128 -79.87 -10.71 -18.10
CA ALA A 128 -80.70 -10.49 -19.30
C ALA A 128 -80.13 -11.33 -20.49
N THR A 129 -80.67 -11.48 -21.71
CA THR A 129 -81.72 -10.82 -22.54
C THR A 129 -81.28 -9.57 -23.32
N TRP A 130 -81.35 -9.49 -24.67
CA TRP A 130 -81.41 -10.42 -25.84
C TRP A 130 -81.31 -9.44 -27.07
N LEU A 131 -80.68 -9.69 -28.23
CA LEU A 131 -81.15 -10.51 -29.37
C LEU A 131 -80.16 -10.43 -30.57
N LEU A 132 -80.15 -11.48 -31.40
CA LEU A 132 -79.77 -11.45 -32.82
C LEU A 132 -81.05 -11.41 -33.70
N PRO A 133 -80.93 -11.17 -35.01
CA PRO A 133 -81.85 -11.81 -35.95
C PRO A 133 -81.12 -12.70 -36.98
N ILE A 134 -81.81 -13.75 -37.42
CA ILE A 134 -81.42 -14.65 -38.51
C ILE A 134 -82.43 -14.44 -39.65
N SER A 135 -81.97 -14.38 -40.89
CA SER A 135 -82.83 -14.29 -42.07
C SER A 135 -83.20 -15.68 -42.59
N LEU A 136 -84.50 -15.92 -42.84
CA LEU A 136 -85.00 -17.14 -43.49
C LEU A 136 -85.67 -16.79 -44.83
N PHE A 137 -85.53 -17.65 -45.83
CA PHE A 137 -86.23 -17.56 -47.12
C PHE A 137 -87.56 -18.34 -47.07
N PHE A 138 -88.58 -17.85 -47.79
CA PHE A 138 -89.73 -18.64 -48.26
C PHE A 138 -90.34 -17.99 -49.52
N THR A 139 -91.07 -18.76 -50.34
CA THR A 139 -91.51 -18.37 -51.70
C THR A 139 -92.96 -18.74 -52.03
N MET A 140 -93.65 -17.82 -52.74
CA MET A 140 -94.91 -17.97 -53.53
C MET A 140 -96.21 -18.44 -52.82
N GLY A 141 -97.41 -17.95 -53.24
CA GLY A 141 -98.67 -18.40 -52.61
C GLY A 141 -100.08 -17.95 -53.04
N GLN A 142 -100.31 -16.98 -53.94
CA GLN A 142 -101.62 -16.65 -54.59
C GLN A 142 -102.86 -16.16 -53.76
N ALA A 143 -103.66 -15.30 -54.43
CA ALA A 143 -105.09 -14.90 -54.20
C ALA A 143 -105.56 -14.23 -52.88
N GLY A 144 -106.42 -13.18 -52.97
CA GLY A 144 -107.04 -12.57 -51.76
C GLY A 144 -107.95 -11.32 -51.83
N CYS A 145 -108.01 -10.56 -52.95
CA CYS A 145 -108.80 -9.30 -53.11
C CYS A 145 -108.33 -8.06 -52.27
N PRO A 146 -108.76 -6.81 -52.61
CA PRO A 146 -107.95 -5.61 -52.34
C PRO A 146 -108.57 -4.53 -51.42
N VAL A 147 -107.68 -3.72 -50.81
CA VAL A 147 -107.96 -2.36 -50.29
C VAL A 147 -106.79 -1.44 -50.71
N GLN A 148 -107.05 -0.14 -50.90
CA GLN A 148 -106.17 0.79 -51.63
C GLN A 148 -104.85 1.13 -50.91
N GLN A 149 -103.74 1.17 -51.67
CA GLN A 149 -102.46 1.71 -51.23
C GLN A 149 -102.36 3.22 -51.48
N PHE A 150 -101.92 3.98 -50.46
CA PHE A 150 -101.17 5.21 -50.69
C PHE A 150 -99.67 4.87 -50.76
N GLY A 151 -99.14 4.78 -51.99
CA GLY A 151 -97.78 4.31 -52.23
C GLY A 151 -96.69 5.34 -51.98
N THR A 152 -96.22 5.48 -50.73
CA THR A 152 -94.91 6.10 -50.46
C THR A 152 -93.80 5.09 -50.75
N ALA A 153 -93.26 5.11 -51.96
CA ALA A 153 -92.15 4.23 -52.36
C ALA A 153 -90.88 4.53 -51.53
N PHE A 154 -90.60 3.66 -50.55
CA PHE A 154 -89.32 3.67 -49.84
C PHE A 154 -88.20 3.32 -50.82
N ARG A 155 -87.30 4.27 -51.07
CA ARG A 155 -86.08 4.02 -51.83
C ARG A 155 -85.01 3.45 -50.88
N PRO A 156 -84.15 2.52 -51.32
CA PRO A 156 -83.04 2.06 -50.49
C PRO A 156 -82.09 3.22 -50.18
N ALA A 157 -81.41 3.17 -49.03
CA ALA A 157 -80.38 4.15 -48.72
C ALA A 157 -79.24 4.08 -49.76
N PRO A 158 -78.71 5.21 -50.23
CA PRO A 158 -77.65 5.23 -51.23
C PRO A 158 -76.36 4.63 -50.66
N ALA A 159 -75.64 3.83 -51.46
CA ALA A 159 -74.33 3.33 -51.06
C ALA A 159 -73.28 4.43 -51.21
N ILE A 160 -72.52 4.73 -50.15
CA ILE A 160 -71.27 5.49 -50.24
C ILE A 160 -70.17 4.52 -50.68
N VAL A 161 -69.60 4.76 -51.86
CA VAL A 161 -68.44 4.02 -52.36
C VAL A 161 -67.18 4.82 -52.04
N VAL A 162 -66.24 4.19 -51.33
CA VAL A 162 -64.90 4.75 -51.09
C VAL A 162 -64.00 4.29 -52.24
N ASN A 163 -63.64 5.21 -53.13
CA ASN A 163 -62.99 4.92 -54.41
C ASN A 163 -61.48 4.66 -54.23
N ASN A 164 -60.86 5.37 -53.28
CA ASN A 164 -59.47 5.17 -52.86
C ASN A 164 -59.43 4.71 -51.39
N PRO A 165 -59.75 3.44 -51.06
CA PRO A 165 -59.77 2.92 -49.69
C PRO A 165 -58.37 2.59 -49.14
N SER A 166 -57.30 2.98 -49.84
CA SER A 166 -55.92 2.84 -49.40
C SER A 166 -55.65 3.71 -48.18
N GLY A 167 -55.64 3.09 -46.99
CA GLY A 167 -55.33 3.72 -45.69
C GLY A 167 -53.85 4.13 -45.53
N THR A 168 -53.31 4.83 -46.52
CA THR A 168 -51.95 5.38 -46.62
C THR A 168 -51.97 6.80 -47.23
N SER A 169 -53.15 7.34 -47.50
CA SER A 169 -53.40 8.68 -48.04
C SER A 169 -54.34 9.44 -47.11
N ARG A 170 -54.04 10.71 -46.85
CA ARG A 170 -54.98 11.65 -46.21
C ARG A 170 -56.03 12.20 -47.17
N SER A 171 -55.82 12.08 -48.49
CA SER A 171 -56.82 12.40 -49.50
C SER A 171 -57.61 11.14 -49.87
N ILE A 172 -58.93 11.16 -49.64
CA ILE A 172 -59.86 10.06 -49.92
C ILE A 172 -60.99 10.55 -50.83
N SER A 173 -61.32 9.76 -51.86
CA SER A 173 -62.41 10.05 -52.79
C SER A 173 -63.65 9.21 -52.49
N PHE A 174 -64.79 9.86 -52.30
CA PHE A 174 -66.11 9.28 -52.05
C PHE A 174 -67.02 9.46 -53.26
N SER A 175 -67.89 8.50 -53.53
CA SER A 175 -68.90 8.59 -54.58
C SER A 175 -70.22 7.99 -54.12
N VAL A 176 -71.31 8.42 -54.76
CA VAL A 176 -72.68 8.00 -54.41
C VAL A 176 -73.50 7.85 -55.68
N ASP A 177 -74.25 6.74 -55.80
CA ASP A 177 -75.13 6.52 -56.96
C ASP A 177 -76.44 7.29 -56.82
N LEU A 178 -76.84 7.94 -57.92
CA LEU A 178 -78.04 8.74 -58.06
C LEU A 178 -79.05 8.16 -59.06
N THR A 179 -78.83 6.96 -59.61
CA THR A 179 -79.81 6.30 -60.51
C THR A 179 -81.21 6.22 -59.91
N LEU A 180 -81.31 5.98 -58.61
CA LEU A 180 -82.56 5.94 -57.84
C LEU A 180 -83.00 7.32 -57.30
N PHE A 181 -82.28 8.39 -57.62
CA PHE A 181 -82.51 9.76 -57.13
C PHE A 181 -82.53 10.82 -58.27
N PRO A 182 -83.33 10.63 -59.34
CA PRO A 182 -83.41 11.57 -60.47
C PRO A 182 -84.05 12.93 -60.12
N ASP A 183 -84.71 13.01 -58.96
CA ASP A 183 -85.31 14.22 -58.36
C ASP A 183 -84.40 14.89 -57.32
N ALA A 184 -83.13 14.46 -57.20
CA ALA A 184 -82.13 15.16 -56.40
C ALA A 184 -81.83 16.55 -56.96
N VAL A 185 -81.76 17.54 -56.08
CA VAL A 185 -81.46 18.95 -56.38
C VAL A 185 -80.13 19.37 -55.75
N SER A 186 -79.77 18.83 -54.59
CA SER A 186 -78.46 19.02 -53.98
C SER A 186 -78.01 17.82 -53.14
N ILE A 187 -76.70 17.76 -52.87
CA ILE A 187 -76.04 16.77 -52.04
C ILE A 187 -75.19 17.49 -51.01
N ASN A 188 -75.27 17.05 -49.76
CA ASN A 188 -74.37 17.47 -48.69
C ASN A 188 -73.55 16.27 -48.22
N TRP A 189 -72.26 16.47 -48.01
CA TRP A 189 -71.35 15.54 -47.34
C TRP A 189 -70.92 16.12 -45.99
N ASP A 190 -70.85 15.26 -44.99
CA ASP A 190 -70.15 15.46 -43.72
C ASP A 190 -69.04 14.41 -43.65
N PHE A 191 -67.79 14.84 -43.49
CA PHE A 191 -66.64 13.94 -43.50
C PHE A 191 -66.30 13.40 -42.09
N GLY A 192 -67.00 13.83 -41.05
CA GLY A 192 -66.82 13.35 -39.68
C GLY A 192 -65.58 13.91 -38.95
N ASP A 193 -64.86 14.85 -39.57
CA ASP A 193 -63.73 15.60 -39.00
C ASP A 193 -64.09 17.07 -38.66
N ASN A 194 -65.40 17.38 -38.65
CA ASN A 194 -66.02 18.71 -38.59
C ASN A 194 -65.98 19.53 -39.89
N SER A 195 -65.48 18.97 -41.00
CA SER A 195 -65.65 19.57 -42.33
C SER A 195 -66.88 19.04 -43.06
N VAL A 196 -67.55 19.92 -43.80
CA VAL A 196 -68.76 19.62 -44.57
C VAL A 196 -68.70 20.27 -45.95
N ALA A 197 -69.24 19.59 -46.96
CA ALA A 197 -69.42 20.13 -48.31
C ALA A 197 -70.90 20.12 -48.66
N SER A 198 -71.56 21.29 -48.61
CA SER A 198 -73.02 21.41 -48.71
C SER A 198 -73.50 22.10 -49.98
N ASN A 199 -74.75 21.85 -50.35
CA ASN A 199 -75.45 22.40 -51.52
C ASN A 199 -74.77 22.07 -52.87
N LEU A 200 -74.08 20.93 -52.96
CA LEU A 200 -73.41 20.52 -54.19
C LEU A 200 -74.45 20.06 -55.24
N PRO A 201 -74.40 20.52 -56.50
CA PRO A 201 -75.32 20.06 -57.53
C PRO A 201 -75.04 18.57 -57.88
N PRO A 202 -76.06 17.78 -58.27
CA PRO A 202 -75.92 16.34 -58.54
C PRO A 202 -74.81 15.93 -59.52
N SER A 203 -74.40 16.82 -60.43
CA SER A 203 -73.35 16.58 -61.41
C SER A 203 -71.95 16.47 -60.78
N SER A 204 -71.65 17.26 -59.74
CA SER A 204 -70.37 17.25 -59.01
C SER A 204 -70.48 16.62 -57.63
N GLY A 205 -71.57 16.84 -56.89
CA GLY A 205 -71.78 16.28 -55.54
C GLY A 205 -71.81 14.75 -55.47
N ARG A 206 -71.96 14.07 -56.61
CA ARG A 206 -71.94 12.61 -56.73
C ARG A 206 -70.55 11.96 -56.60
N VAL A 207 -69.46 12.72 -56.77
CA VAL A 207 -68.07 12.27 -56.58
C VAL A 207 -67.27 13.42 -55.98
N ILE A 208 -66.74 13.25 -54.77
CA ILE A 208 -65.98 14.27 -54.06
C ILE A 208 -64.69 13.68 -53.46
N ALA A 209 -63.62 14.46 -53.44
CA ALA A 209 -62.41 14.16 -52.69
C ALA A 209 -62.34 15.07 -51.46
N HIS A 210 -61.88 14.53 -50.34
CA HIS A 210 -61.61 15.27 -49.11
C HIS A 210 -60.20 14.95 -48.60
N GLU A 211 -59.55 15.93 -47.95
CA GLU A 211 -58.22 15.78 -47.34
C GLU A 211 -58.31 15.97 -45.82
N TYR A 212 -58.07 14.90 -45.08
CA TYR A 212 -58.14 14.88 -43.62
C TYR A 212 -56.86 15.46 -43.00
N ALA A 213 -56.99 16.44 -42.12
CA ALA A 213 -55.85 17.07 -41.45
C ALA A 213 -55.10 16.15 -40.47
N ALA A 214 -55.75 15.07 -40.01
CA ALA A 214 -55.23 14.13 -39.02
C ALA A 214 -55.55 12.67 -39.37
N ASP A 215 -54.74 11.76 -38.83
CA ASP A 215 -54.95 10.32 -38.92
C ASP A 215 -56.06 9.90 -37.93
N GLY A 216 -56.93 8.97 -38.32
CA GLY A 216 -58.05 8.57 -37.48
C GLY A 216 -59.08 7.67 -38.14
N ARG A 217 -60.17 7.41 -37.41
CA ARG A 217 -61.37 6.77 -37.91
C ARG A 217 -62.49 7.80 -37.99
N PHE A 218 -62.95 8.06 -39.19
CA PHE A 218 -63.97 9.07 -39.46
C PHE A 218 -65.28 8.39 -39.91
N THR A 219 -66.41 9.05 -39.65
CA THR A 219 -67.74 8.58 -40.07
C THR A 219 -68.29 9.56 -41.10
N VAL A 220 -68.22 9.16 -42.36
CA VAL A 220 -68.61 9.99 -43.51
C VAL A 220 -70.09 9.78 -43.78
N SER A 221 -70.85 10.86 -43.78
CA SER A 221 -72.29 10.86 -44.04
C SER A 221 -72.62 11.62 -45.33
N VAL A 222 -73.59 11.12 -46.09
CA VAL A 222 -74.14 11.79 -47.28
C VAL A 222 -75.63 12.00 -47.12
N PHE A 223 -76.09 13.19 -47.50
CA PHE A 223 -77.49 13.61 -47.45
C PHE A 223 -77.91 14.09 -48.85
N ILE A 224 -78.88 13.41 -49.46
CA ILE A 224 -79.40 13.73 -50.79
C ILE A 224 -80.72 14.48 -50.61
N PHE A 225 -80.79 15.72 -51.07
CA PHE A 225 -81.97 16.56 -50.99
C PHE A 225 -82.66 16.70 -52.34
N GLY A 226 -83.99 16.60 -52.34
CA GLY A 226 -84.84 17.05 -53.42
C GLY A 226 -85.22 18.51 -53.21
N ARG A 227 -86.18 19.01 -54.00
CA ARG A 227 -86.54 20.44 -54.01
C ARG A 227 -87.03 20.96 -52.64
N ASP A 228 -87.81 20.16 -51.91
CA ASP A 228 -88.51 20.58 -50.68
C ASP A 228 -88.29 19.62 -49.49
N ARG A 229 -87.43 18.60 -49.62
CA ARG A 229 -87.19 17.58 -48.57
C ARG A 229 -85.88 16.81 -48.75
N LEU A 230 -85.38 16.20 -47.67
CA LEU A 230 -84.43 15.10 -47.74
C LEU A 230 -85.06 13.90 -48.49
N LEU A 231 -84.34 13.34 -49.47
CA LEU A 231 -84.75 12.13 -50.21
C LEU A 231 -84.14 10.86 -49.61
N ALA A 232 -82.87 10.93 -49.20
CA ALA A 232 -82.18 9.85 -48.51
C ALA A 232 -80.96 10.36 -47.73
N GLN A 233 -80.50 9.56 -46.78
CA GLN A 233 -79.23 9.73 -46.07
C GLN A 233 -78.53 8.37 -45.95
N SER A 234 -77.21 8.38 -45.84
CA SER A 234 -76.39 7.17 -45.64
C SER A 234 -75.08 7.55 -44.95
N GLN A 235 -74.40 6.59 -44.31
CA GLN A 235 -73.13 6.80 -43.61
C GLN A 235 -72.22 5.58 -43.72
N THR A 236 -70.90 5.81 -43.69
CA THR A 236 -69.88 4.76 -43.68
C THR A 236 -68.68 5.16 -42.81
N SER A 237 -67.91 4.19 -42.31
CA SER A 237 -66.70 4.46 -41.53
C SER A 237 -65.45 4.22 -42.37
N VAL A 238 -64.57 5.22 -42.44
CA VAL A 238 -63.28 5.17 -43.12
C VAL A 238 -62.14 5.25 -42.11
N GLN A 239 -61.07 4.48 -42.34
CA GLN A 239 -59.81 4.61 -41.61
C GLN A 239 -58.85 5.40 -42.50
N VAL A 240 -58.33 6.51 -41.97
CA VAL A 240 -57.40 7.39 -42.68
C VAL A 240 -56.08 7.39 -41.92
N LEU A 241 -54.98 7.11 -42.61
CA LEU A 241 -53.63 7.21 -42.08
C LEU A 241 -52.79 8.05 -43.05
N GLY A 242 -51.88 8.85 -42.51
CA GLY A 242 -50.90 9.61 -43.26
C GLY A 242 -49.73 8.75 -43.75
N PRO A 243 -48.75 9.39 -44.41
CA PRO A 243 -47.53 8.73 -44.87
C PRO A 243 -46.84 7.94 -43.75
N ASN A 244 -46.35 6.74 -44.07
CA ASN A 244 -45.59 5.95 -43.12
C ASN A 244 -44.22 6.60 -42.86
N VAL A 245 -43.79 6.66 -41.61
CA VAL A 245 -42.45 7.13 -41.22
C VAL A 245 -41.64 5.89 -40.83
N PRO A 246 -40.55 5.55 -41.53
CA PRO A 246 -39.79 4.35 -41.22
C PRO A 246 -39.28 4.34 -39.76
N PRO A 247 -39.20 3.16 -39.12
CA PRO A 247 -38.72 3.02 -37.75
C PRO A 247 -37.25 3.43 -37.61
N ILE A 248 -36.84 3.69 -36.38
CA ILE A 248 -35.44 3.95 -36.00
C ILE A 248 -34.88 2.69 -35.33
N ALA A 249 -33.90 2.07 -35.98
CA ALA A 249 -33.19 0.91 -35.46
C ALA A 249 -32.12 1.32 -34.43
N ALA A 250 -32.12 0.69 -33.25
CA ALA A 250 -31.12 0.89 -32.21
C ALA A 250 -30.97 -0.36 -31.33
N PHE A 251 -29.73 -0.74 -31.01
CA PHE A 251 -29.44 -1.83 -30.09
C PHE A 251 -28.20 -1.59 -29.21
N SER A 252 -28.06 -2.44 -28.19
CA SER A 252 -26.82 -2.66 -27.44
C SER A 252 -26.43 -4.13 -27.48
N ALA A 253 -25.14 -4.43 -27.36
CA ALA A 253 -24.61 -5.79 -27.23
C ALA A 253 -23.71 -5.89 -25.99
N VAL A 254 -23.83 -6.97 -25.22
CA VAL A 254 -23.03 -7.25 -24.01
C VAL A 254 -22.70 -8.74 -23.90
N PRO A 255 -21.61 -9.15 -23.22
CA PRO A 255 -21.39 -10.56 -22.88
C PRO A 255 -22.57 -11.17 -22.13
N SER A 256 -22.91 -12.42 -22.43
CA SER A 256 -24.04 -13.11 -21.79
C SER A 256 -23.63 -13.68 -20.43
N ALA A 257 -24.26 -13.18 -19.36
CA ALA A 257 -23.95 -13.55 -17.98
C ALA A 257 -24.26 -15.02 -17.62
N ASP A 258 -25.11 -15.70 -18.41
CA ASP A 258 -25.51 -17.09 -18.18
C ASP A 258 -24.54 -18.12 -18.82
N SER A 259 -23.47 -17.67 -19.48
CA SER A 259 -22.50 -18.54 -20.14
C SER A 259 -21.42 -19.00 -19.15
N ALA A 260 -21.50 -20.27 -18.71
CA ALA A 260 -20.50 -20.92 -17.87
C ALA A 260 -19.24 -21.35 -18.66
N ASP A 261 -18.63 -20.37 -19.33
CA ASP A 261 -17.45 -20.44 -20.21
C ASP A 261 -17.63 -21.31 -21.48
N PRO A 262 -17.35 -20.81 -22.72
CA PRO A 262 -16.54 -19.62 -23.03
C PRO A 262 -17.36 -18.33 -23.31
N PRO A 263 -16.79 -17.11 -23.16
CA PRO A 263 -17.52 -15.83 -23.25
C PRO A 263 -17.89 -15.36 -24.67
N ARG A 264 -17.72 -16.19 -25.70
CA ARG A 264 -18.09 -15.86 -27.11
C ARG A 264 -19.59 -15.72 -27.35
N THR A 265 -20.42 -15.84 -26.31
CA THR A 265 -21.86 -15.63 -26.35
C THR A 265 -22.22 -14.19 -25.98
N LEU A 266 -22.70 -13.40 -26.95
CA LEU A 266 -23.20 -12.04 -26.72
C LEU A 266 -24.74 -12.03 -26.65
N ARG A 267 -25.28 -11.23 -25.74
CA ARG A 267 -26.70 -10.85 -25.67
C ARG A 267 -26.90 -9.53 -26.40
N PHE A 268 -27.83 -9.52 -27.35
CA PHE A 268 -28.24 -8.38 -28.14
C PHE A 268 -29.63 -7.90 -27.72
N ASP A 269 -29.78 -6.58 -27.63
CA ASP A 269 -31.01 -5.95 -27.12
C ASP A 269 -31.42 -4.77 -27.99
N ALA A 270 -32.48 -4.94 -28.78
CA ALA A 270 -33.08 -3.93 -29.64
C ALA A 270 -34.25 -3.18 -28.99
N SER A 271 -34.44 -3.29 -27.67
CA SER A 271 -35.51 -2.56 -26.94
C SER A 271 -35.32 -1.03 -26.94
N ALA A 272 -34.25 -0.51 -27.54
CA ALA A 272 -34.05 0.90 -27.87
C ALA A 272 -34.67 1.33 -29.22
N SER A 273 -35.03 0.40 -30.11
CA SER A 273 -35.61 0.72 -31.43
C SER A 273 -37.02 1.31 -31.32
N ARG A 274 -37.37 2.30 -32.14
CA ARG A 274 -38.64 3.05 -32.02
C ARG A 274 -39.35 3.21 -33.36
N ASP A 275 -40.66 3.35 -33.30
CA ASP A 275 -41.49 3.91 -34.36
C ASP A 275 -42.19 5.16 -33.79
N SER A 276 -42.53 6.13 -34.65
CA SER A 276 -43.19 7.38 -34.29
C SER A 276 -44.66 7.46 -34.71
N ASN A 277 -45.10 6.65 -35.68
CA ASN A 277 -46.49 6.63 -36.14
C ASN A 277 -47.03 5.23 -36.54
N GLY A 278 -46.28 4.17 -36.25
CA GLY A 278 -46.68 2.77 -36.31
C GLY A 278 -46.14 1.95 -35.12
N ALA A 279 -45.94 0.65 -35.31
CA ALA A 279 -45.32 -0.24 -34.32
C ALA A 279 -44.35 -1.24 -34.97
N ILE A 280 -43.18 -1.46 -34.37
CA ILE A 280 -42.20 -2.45 -34.86
C ILE A 280 -42.75 -3.88 -34.69
N THR A 281 -43.01 -4.55 -35.82
CA THR A 281 -43.55 -5.92 -35.88
C THR A 281 -42.47 -6.99 -36.00
N ASN A 282 -41.30 -6.65 -36.56
CA ASN A 282 -40.21 -7.59 -36.82
C ASN A 282 -38.84 -7.03 -36.45
N TYR A 283 -37.96 -7.93 -35.99
CA TYR A 283 -36.55 -7.70 -35.67
C TYR A 283 -35.75 -8.84 -36.30
N ALA A 284 -34.87 -8.51 -37.24
CA ALA A 284 -33.99 -9.45 -37.93
C ALA A 284 -32.51 -9.05 -37.69
N TRP A 285 -31.68 -10.04 -37.38
CA TRP A 285 -30.28 -9.85 -37.02
C TRP A 285 -29.36 -10.60 -37.98
N ASP A 286 -28.35 -9.90 -38.48
CA ASP A 286 -27.16 -10.50 -39.11
C ASP A 286 -26.00 -10.28 -38.13
N PHE A 287 -25.37 -11.37 -37.69
CA PHE A 287 -24.32 -11.34 -36.67
C PHE A 287 -22.92 -11.07 -37.25
N GLY A 288 -22.78 -10.98 -38.57
CA GLY A 288 -21.52 -10.61 -39.24
C GLY A 288 -20.48 -11.73 -39.36
N ASP A 289 -20.85 -12.98 -39.07
CA ASP A 289 -19.99 -14.17 -39.11
C ASP A 289 -20.44 -15.23 -40.15
N ASN A 290 -21.48 -14.93 -40.94
CA ASN A 290 -22.18 -15.84 -41.86
C ASN A 290 -23.01 -16.95 -41.18
N SER A 291 -23.31 -16.81 -39.89
CA SER A 291 -24.30 -17.67 -39.21
C SER A 291 -25.74 -17.38 -39.70
N PRO A 292 -26.72 -18.28 -39.43
CA PRO A 292 -28.12 -18.03 -39.75
C PRO A 292 -28.67 -16.78 -39.03
N ALA A 293 -29.46 -15.98 -39.75
CA ALA A 293 -30.00 -14.73 -39.22
C ALA A 293 -30.86 -14.93 -37.96
N GLY A 294 -30.58 -14.15 -36.91
CA GLY A 294 -31.35 -14.13 -35.67
C GLY A 294 -32.67 -13.37 -35.80
N SER A 295 -33.56 -13.59 -34.83
CA SER A 295 -34.86 -12.87 -34.77
C SER A 295 -35.24 -12.49 -33.33
N GLY A 296 -36.21 -11.56 -33.21
CA GLY A 296 -36.76 -11.10 -31.93
C GLY A 296 -36.07 -9.85 -31.37
N GLN A 297 -36.76 -9.12 -30.48
CA GLN A 297 -36.26 -7.86 -29.91
C GLN A 297 -35.03 -8.07 -29.00
N VAL A 298 -34.94 -9.21 -28.32
CA VAL A 298 -33.78 -9.63 -27.53
C VAL A 298 -33.37 -11.00 -28.04
N THR A 299 -32.07 -11.20 -28.25
CA THR A 299 -31.52 -12.46 -28.74
C THR A 299 -30.10 -12.69 -28.22
N THR A 300 -29.58 -13.90 -28.40
CA THR A 300 -28.22 -14.29 -28.00
C THR A 300 -27.56 -15.05 -29.14
N HIS A 301 -26.29 -14.75 -29.43
CA HIS A 301 -25.51 -15.47 -30.44
C HIS A 301 -24.14 -15.85 -29.89
N THR A 302 -23.66 -17.03 -30.27
CA THR A 302 -22.38 -17.60 -29.85
C THR A 302 -21.45 -17.71 -31.06
N TYR A 303 -20.40 -16.90 -31.08
CA TYR A 303 -19.44 -16.89 -32.17
C TYR A 303 -18.48 -18.09 -32.08
N ALA A 304 -18.25 -18.78 -33.20
CA ALA A 304 -17.34 -19.93 -33.24
C ALA A 304 -15.87 -19.53 -33.02
N THR A 305 -15.46 -18.39 -33.58
CA THR A 305 -14.13 -17.78 -33.44
C THR A 305 -14.23 -16.44 -32.72
N SER A 306 -13.19 -16.03 -32.00
CA SER A 306 -13.07 -14.64 -31.51
C SER A 306 -12.70 -13.69 -32.65
N GLY A 307 -12.89 -12.40 -32.40
CA GLY A 307 -12.63 -11.33 -33.36
C GLY A 307 -13.66 -10.20 -33.26
N ARG A 308 -13.60 -9.26 -34.22
CA ARG A 308 -14.57 -8.17 -34.34
C ARG A 308 -15.54 -8.45 -35.48
N PHE A 309 -16.83 -8.48 -35.15
CA PHE A 309 -17.93 -8.78 -36.07
C PHE A 309 -18.78 -7.54 -36.28
N THR A 310 -19.25 -7.33 -37.51
CA THR A 310 -20.13 -6.19 -37.84
C THR A 310 -21.58 -6.65 -37.80
N VAL A 311 -22.23 -6.46 -36.65
CA VAL A 311 -23.61 -6.88 -36.42
C VAL A 311 -24.56 -5.85 -37.02
N ARG A 312 -25.54 -6.31 -37.79
CA ARG A 312 -26.62 -5.50 -38.36
C ARG A 312 -27.96 -5.92 -37.77
N LEU A 313 -28.61 -4.98 -37.09
CA LEU A 313 -30.05 -5.06 -36.82
C LEU A 313 -30.80 -4.49 -38.03
N THR A 314 -31.92 -5.12 -38.39
CA THR A 314 -32.95 -4.56 -39.26
C THR A 314 -34.32 -4.72 -38.59
N VAL A 315 -35.09 -3.65 -38.53
CA VAL A 315 -36.46 -3.63 -37.97
C VAL A 315 -37.49 -3.34 -39.07
N THR A 316 -38.72 -3.83 -38.88
CA THR A 316 -39.87 -3.59 -39.77
C THR A 316 -41.06 -3.10 -38.95
N ASP A 317 -41.76 -2.08 -39.44
CA ASP A 317 -43.02 -1.58 -38.82
C ASP A 317 -44.26 -2.41 -39.22
N ASP A 318 -45.44 -1.97 -38.80
CA ASP A 318 -46.75 -2.60 -39.10
C ASP A 318 -47.30 -2.25 -40.48
N ARG A 319 -46.63 -1.35 -41.22
CA ARG A 319 -46.96 -0.92 -42.59
C ARG A 319 -45.89 -1.30 -43.61
N GLY A 320 -44.90 -2.10 -43.20
CA GLY A 320 -43.88 -2.73 -44.04
C GLY A 320 -42.64 -1.89 -44.36
N ALA A 321 -42.46 -0.67 -43.81
CA ALA A 321 -41.19 0.03 -43.99
C ALA A 321 -40.12 -0.49 -43.02
N THR A 322 -38.85 -0.28 -43.38
CA THR A 322 -37.71 -0.87 -42.69
C THR A 322 -36.60 0.12 -42.44
N ALA A 323 -35.79 -0.15 -41.41
CA ALA A 323 -34.54 0.54 -41.15
C ALA A 323 -33.50 -0.43 -40.58
N SER A 324 -32.22 -0.11 -40.76
CA SER A 324 -31.10 -0.89 -40.23
C SER A 324 -30.12 -0.01 -39.47
N VAL A 325 -29.40 -0.62 -38.52
CA VAL A 325 -28.23 -0.04 -37.87
C VAL A 325 -27.13 -1.11 -37.74
N THR A 326 -25.87 -0.71 -37.88
CA THR A 326 -24.70 -1.57 -37.73
C THR A 326 -23.82 -1.14 -36.56
N GLN A 327 -23.23 -2.10 -35.85
CA GLN A 327 -22.22 -1.86 -34.81
C GLN A 327 -21.12 -2.93 -34.91
N SER A 328 -19.88 -2.55 -34.58
CA SER A 328 -18.80 -3.53 -34.42
C SER A 328 -18.77 -4.03 -32.97
N VAL A 329 -18.94 -5.34 -32.79
CA VAL A 329 -18.85 -6.02 -31.50
C VAL A 329 -17.60 -6.90 -31.47
N ALA A 330 -17.02 -7.12 -30.29
CA ALA A 330 -15.96 -8.11 -30.11
C ALA A 330 -16.54 -9.35 -29.43
N ALA A 331 -16.32 -10.53 -30.03
CA ALA A 331 -16.45 -11.79 -29.32
C ALA A 331 -15.04 -12.26 -28.96
N ASN A 332 -14.84 -12.70 -27.72
CA ASN A 332 -13.52 -12.88 -27.13
C ASN A 332 -13.54 -13.99 -26.07
N LEU A 333 -12.39 -14.58 -25.77
CA LEU A 333 -12.14 -15.26 -24.49
C LEU A 333 -11.37 -14.30 -23.58
N ALA A 334 -11.52 -14.42 -22.26
CA ALA A 334 -10.66 -13.66 -21.34
C ALA A 334 -9.29 -14.37 -21.25
N PRO A 335 -8.18 -13.63 -21.07
CA PRO A 335 -6.87 -14.23 -20.87
C PRO A 335 -6.85 -15.00 -19.54
N THR A 336 -5.90 -15.92 -19.39
CA THR A 336 -5.58 -16.53 -18.09
C THR A 336 -4.43 -15.77 -17.46
N ALA A 337 -4.68 -15.14 -16.31
CA ALA A 337 -3.66 -14.42 -15.55
C ALA A 337 -2.87 -15.40 -14.65
N ASP A 338 -1.55 -15.50 -14.87
CA ASP A 338 -0.62 -16.14 -13.94
C ASP A 338 0.72 -15.38 -13.87
N PHE A 339 1.41 -15.48 -12.73
CA PHE A 339 2.74 -14.91 -12.53
C PHE A 339 3.54 -15.70 -11.50
N ASP A 340 4.85 -15.79 -11.70
CA ASP A 340 5.78 -16.18 -10.63
C ASP A 340 6.60 -14.97 -10.16
N PHE A 341 7.37 -15.17 -9.10
CA PHE A 341 8.21 -14.14 -8.49
C PHE A 341 9.50 -14.76 -7.95
N ALA A 342 10.53 -13.94 -7.76
CA ALA A 342 11.82 -14.37 -7.23
C ALA A 342 12.40 -13.32 -6.26
N PRO A 343 13.02 -13.75 -5.15
CA PRO A 343 13.27 -15.14 -4.73
C PRO A 343 12.06 -15.85 -4.07
N THR A 344 11.99 -17.17 -4.24
CA THR A 344 10.95 -18.05 -3.66
C THR A 344 11.55 -19.07 -2.68
N GLY A 345 11.62 -18.74 -1.39
CA GLY A 345 11.98 -19.73 -0.37
C GLY A 345 12.36 -19.17 1.00
N PRO A 346 12.59 -20.07 1.99
CA PRO A 346 13.08 -19.68 3.32
C PRO A 346 14.54 -19.21 3.32
N GLU A 347 15.28 -19.45 2.23
CA GLU A 347 16.62 -18.91 1.97
C GLU A 347 16.60 -17.74 0.97
N ALA A 348 15.55 -16.92 0.96
CA ALA A 348 15.56 -15.61 0.33
C ALA A 348 16.50 -14.66 1.14
N PRO A 349 17.74 -14.37 0.70
CA PRO A 349 18.73 -13.72 1.55
C PRO A 349 18.68 -12.21 1.33
N GLN A 350 18.03 -11.49 2.25
CA GLN A 350 17.95 -10.02 2.33
C GLN A 350 17.91 -9.26 0.99
N LEU A 351 16.75 -9.25 0.35
CA LEU A 351 16.32 -8.09 -0.41
C LEU A 351 14.90 -7.69 0.02
N LEU A 352 14.73 -6.39 0.28
CA LEU A 352 13.41 -5.74 0.27
C LEU A 352 12.80 -5.71 -1.14
N THR A 353 13.63 -5.99 -2.15
CA THR A 353 13.33 -5.97 -3.58
C THR A 353 12.97 -7.37 -4.10
N VAL A 354 11.82 -7.48 -4.77
CA VAL A 354 11.34 -8.71 -5.44
C VAL A 354 11.19 -8.46 -6.93
N ASN A 355 11.58 -9.45 -7.74
CA ASN A 355 11.34 -9.48 -9.17
C ASN A 355 10.07 -10.30 -9.44
N PHE A 356 9.22 -9.81 -10.33
CA PHE A 356 8.00 -10.49 -10.75
C PHE A 356 8.08 -10.89 -12.22
N ASP A 357 7.40 -11.96 -12.59
CA ASP A 357 7.31 -12.46 -13.96
C ASP A 357 5.87 -12.91 -14.27
N GLY A 358 5.14 -12.02 -14.93
CA GLY A 358 3.79 -12.26 -15.44
C GLY A 358 3.73 -12.95 -16.81
N THR A 359 4.87 -13.33 -17.42
CA THR A 359 4.88 -13.97 -18.76
C THR A 359 4.26 -15.37 -18.80
N LEU A 360 3.92 -15.92 -17.63
CA LEU A 360 3.07 -17.11 -17.48
C LEU A 360 1.59 -16.84 -17.82
N SER A 361 1.18 -15.57 -17.90
CA SER A 361 -0.16 -15.19 -18.37
C SER A 361 -0.32 -15.49 -19.86
N VAL A 362 -1.39 -16.19 -20.22
CA VAL A 362 -1.65 -16.66 -21.59
C VAL A 362 -2.99 -16.19 -22.11
N ASP A 363 -3.09 -16.05 -23.43
CA ASP A 363 -4.34 -15.86 -24.16
C ASP A 363 -4.42 -16.99 -25.21
N SER A 364 -5.61 -17.59 -25.36
CA SER A 364 -5.82 -18.79 -26.19
C SER A 364 -6.15 -18.50 -27.65
N ASP A 365 -6.50 -17.25 -27.96
CA ASP A 365 -7.05 -16.84 -29.25
C ASP A 365 -6.73 -15.39 -29.63
N GLY A 366 -5.98 -14.69 -28.77
CA GLY A 366 -5.39 -13.38 -29.01
C GLY A 366 -3.95 -13.29 -28.51
N SER A 367 -3.64 -12.18 -27.85
CA SER A 367 -2.38 -11.97 -27.13
C SER A 367 -2.58 -10.95 -26.00
N VAL A 368 -1.98 -11.22 -24.83
CA VAL A 368 -1.90 -10.25 -23.73
C VAL A 368 -1.10 -9.01 -24.15
N ILE A 369 -1.68 -7.82 -24.00
CA ILE A 369 -1.08 -6.52 -24.35
C ILE A 369 -0.81 -5.60 -23.15
N SER A 370 -1.47 -5.80 -22.01
CA SER A 370 -1.19 -5.06 -20.77
C SER A 370 -0.94 -6.00 -19.59
N TYR A 371 -0.12 -5.53 -18.66
CA TYR A 371 0.22 -6.17 -17.40
C TYR A 371 0.27 -5.06 -16.35
N ASP A 372 -0.67 -5.07 -15.42
CA ASP A 372 -0.95 -4.00 -14.47
C ASP A 372 -0.94 -4.59 -13.05
N TRP A 373 -0.05 -4.09 -12.19
CA TRP A 373 0.31 -4.71 -10.92
C TRP A 373 -0.06 -3.85 -9.72
N ASP A 374 -0.62 -4.49 -8.70
CA ASP A 374 -0.77 -3.96 -7.33
C ASP A 374 0.09 -4.85 -6.41
N PHE A 375 1.08 -4.26 -5.75
CA PHE A 375 2.00 -5.01 -4.89
C PHE A 375 1.46 -5.19 -3.46
N GLY A 376 0.28 -4.67 -3.13
CA GLY A 376 -0.38 -4.87 -1.84
C GLY A 376 0.17 -4.03 -0.68
N ASP A 377 1.24 -3.25 -0.90
CA ASP A 377 1.76 -2.23 0.03
C ASP A 377 1.35 -0.79 -0.37
N GLY A 378 0.58 -0.65 -1.45
CA GLY A 378 0.23 0.63 -2.09
C GLY A 378 1.13 1.00 -3.27
N GLY A 379 2.20 0.24 -3.53
CA GLY A 379 2.98 0.32 -4.76
C GLY A 379 2.27 -0.33 -5.95
N THR A 380 2.47 0.24 -7.13
CA THR A 380 1.92 -0.26 -8.41
C THR A 380 3.00 -0.42 -9.47
N GLY A 381 2.87 -1.42 -10.34
CA GLY A 381 3.82 -1.70 -11.43
C GLY A 381 3.13 -1.91 -12.77
N ALA A 382 3.91 -1.90 -13.86
CA ALA A 382 3.43 -2.12 -15.22
C ALA A 382 4.44 -2.90 -16.05
N GLY A 383 3.95 -3.62 -17.07
CA GLY A 383 4.76 -4.48 -17.94
C GLY A 383 4.93 -5.91 -17.40
N PRO A 384 5.46 -6.84 -18.21
CA PRO A 384 5.43 -8.27 -17.89
C PRO A 384 6.36 -8.66 -16.73
N THR A 385 7.50 -7.97 -16.55
CA THR A 385 8.53 -8.34 -15.58
C THR A 385 8.98 -7.15 -14.71
N PRO A 386 8.12 -6.62 -13.83
CA PRO A 386 8.49 -5.49 -12.97
C PRO A 386 9.33 -5.93 -11.77
N GLN A 387 10.01 -4.95 -11.19
CA GLN A 387 10.71 -5.07 -9.91
C GLN A 387 10.06 -4.09 -8.92
N HIS A 388 9.82 -4.55 -7.68
CA HIS A 388 9.29 -3.70 -6.60
C HIS A 388 10.13 -3.83 -5.34
N THR A 389 10.19 -2.76 -4.53
CA THR A 389 10.92 -2.74 -3.25
C THR A 389 9.99 -2.33 -2.11
N TYR A 390 9.69 -3.29 -1.24
CA TYR A 390 8.84 -3.11 -0.07
C TYR A 390 9.59 -2.38 1.03
N ALA A 391 9.03 -1.31 1.60
CA ALA A 391 9.70 -0.57 2.68
C ALA A 391 9.73 -1.35 4.02
N ILE A 392 8.86 -2.36 4.18
CA ILE A 392 8.65 -3.10 5.44
C ILE A 392 8.48 -4.60 5.12
N GLN A 393 9.02 -5.45 5.98
CA GLN A 393 8.81 -6.91 5.96
C GLN A 393 7.36 -7.31 6.32
N GLY A 394 6.86 -8.38 5.71
CA GLY A 394 5.46 -8.81 5.88
C GLY A 394 5.00 -9.77 4.76
N THR A 395 3.72 -10.13 4.76
CA THR A 395 3.10 -10.87 3.65
C THR A 395 2.15 -9.97 2.89
N TYR A 396 2.42 -9.78 1.60
CA TYR A 396 1.64 -8.90 0.72
C TYR A 396 0.88 -9.72 -0.31
N ASN A 397 -0.38 -9.33 -0.57
CA ASN A 397 -1.22 -9.99 -1.58
C ASN A 397 -0.99 -9.33 -2.94
N VAL A 398 0.05 -9.75 -3.65
CA VAL A 398 0.39 -9.18 -4.96
C VAL A 398 -0.64 -9.64 -5.99
N ARG A 399 -1.19 -8.68 -6.74
CA ARG A 399 -2.20 -8.90 -7.76
C ARG A 399 -1.71 -8.44 -9.13
N LEU A 400 -1.71 -9.36 -10.09
CA LEU A 400 -1.54 -9.05 -11.51
C LEU A 400 -2.91 -8.99 -12.16
N THR A 401 -3.16 -7.93 -12.93
CA THR A 401 -4.26 -7.83 -13.91
C THR A 401 -3.65 -7.79 -15.31
N VAL A 402 -4.21 -8.54 -16.25
CA VAL A 402 -3.79 -8.55 -17.66
C VAL A 402 -4.96 -8.22 -18.59
N THR A 403 -4.65 -7.52 -19.68
CA THR A 403 -5.62 -7.17 -20.74
C THR A 403 -5.17 -7.73 -22.08
N ASP A 404 -6.09 -8.31 -22.85
CA ASP A 404 -5.84 -8.84 -24.20
C ASP A 404 -6.05 -7.81 -25.33
N ASN A 405 -5.73 -8.20 -26.57
CA ASN A 405 -5.82 -7.36 -27.78
C ASN A 405 -7.26 -7.07 -28.27
N LEU A 406 -8.29 -7.65 -27.67
CA LEU A 406 -9.71 -7.35 -27.93
C LEU A 406 -10.38 -6.58 -26.77
N GLY A 407 -9.73 -6.51 -25.60
CA GLY A 407 -10.15 -5.76 -24.41
C GLY A 407 -10.73 -6.63 -23.29
N GLY A 408 -10.61 -7.95 -23.35
CA GLY A 408 -10.91 -8.82 -22.20
C GLY A 408 -9.84 -8.68 -21.13
N GLN A 409 -10.24 -8.95 -19.87
CA GLN A 409 -9.38 -8.81 -18.70
C GLN A 409 -9.51 -9.99 -17.76
N ALA A 410 -8.39 -10.40 -17.17
CA ALA A 410 -8.33 -11.33 -16.06
C ALA A 410 -7.33 -10.86 -15.02
N ASN A 411 -7.40 -11.43 -13.82
CA ASN A 411 -6.50 -11.11 -12.73
C ASN A 411 -6.30 -12.30 -11.80
N THR A 412 -5.15 -12.34 -11.15
CA THR A 412 -4.74 -13.38 -10.20
C THR A 412 -4.05 -12.73 -9.00
N THR A 413 -3.96 -13.43 -7.88
CA THR A 413 -3.35 -12.91 -6.64
C THR A 413 -2.59 -14.01 -5.93
N LYS A 414 -1.30 -13.79 -5.66
CA LYS A 414 -0.44 -14.71 -4.90
C LYS A 414 0.15 -13.99 -3.67
N PRO A 415 0.19 -14.64 -2.48
CA PRO A 415 0.79 -14.06 -1.29
C PRO A 415 2.33 -14.13 -1.39
N VAL A 416 3.00 -13.00 -1.20
CA VAL A 416 4.46 -12.85 -1.25
C VAL A 416 4.98 -12.51 0.14
N ALA A 417 5.86 -13.36 0.69
CA ALA A 417 6.44 -13.17 2.02
C ALA A 417 7.80 -12.48 1.93
N ILE A 418 7.86 -11.21 2.36
CA ILE A 418 9.08 -10.42 2.50
C ILE A 418 9.65 -10.66 3.89
N LEU A 419 10.73 -11.43 3.97
CA LEU A 419 11.38 -11.79 5.22
C LEU A 419 12.48 -10.79 5.58
N GLY A 420 12.44 -10.27 6.81
CA GLY A 420 13.56 -9.56 7.41
C GLY A 420 14.72 -10.51 7.70
N THR A 421 15.95 -9.99 7.74
CA THR A 421 17.10 -10.77 8.20
C THR A 421 17.26 -10.73 9.71
N ARG A 422 17.74 -11.84 10.27
CA ARG A 422 18.01 -11.96 11.71
C ARG A 422 18.97 -10.85 12.14
N PRO A 423 18.62 -10.03 13.14
CA PRO A 423 19.56 -9.08 13.71
C PRO A 423 20.74 -9.84 14.34
N PHE A 424 21.90 -9.21 14.39
CA PHE A 424 23.03 -9.68 15.20
C PHE A 424 23.63 -8.52 15.97
N VAL A 425 24.15 -8.78 17.16
CA VAL A 425 24.78 -7.79 18.02
C VAL A 425 26.27 -8.11 18.09
N ARG A 426 27.13 -7.10 17.89
CA ARG A 426 28.58 -7.21 17.86
C ARG A 426 29.24 -6.63 19.11
N SER A 427 28.80 -5.46 19.56
CA SER A 427 29.33 -4.80 20.76
C SER A 427 28.29 -3.87 21.38
N ILE A 428 28.56 -3.45 22.62
CA ILE A 428 27.83 -2.39 23.30
C ILE A 428 28.83 -1.40 23.93
N SER A 429 28.44 -0.14 24.08
CA SER A 429 29.18 0.89 24.80
C SER A 429 28.21 1.72 25.66
N PRO A 430 28.43 1.83 26.98
CA PRO A 430 29.44 1.12 27.77
C PRO A 430 29.14 -0.38 27.89
N ILE A 431 30.18 -1.19 28.15
CA ILE A 431 30.06 -2.65 28.37
C ILE A 431 29.53 -3.05 29.75
N ALA A 432 29.31 -2.08 30.63
CA ALA A 432 28.87 -2.31 32.00
C ALA A 432 28.09 -1.10 32.55
N GLY A 433 27.42 -1.31 33.69
CA GLY A 433 26.73 -0.26 34.44
C GLY A 433 26.55 -0.64 35.90
N ASN A 434 26.49 0.36 36.77
CA ASN A 434 26.24 0.13 38.19
C ASN A 434 24.79 -0.33 38.43
N VAL A 435 24.56 -1.19 39.42
CA VAL A 435 23.21 -1.50 39.91
C VAL A 435 22.54 -0.25 40.50
N ASN A 436 21.23 -0.14 40.37
CA ASN A 436 20.40 0.98 40.87
C ASN A 436 20.72 2.36 40.26
N VAL A 437 21.20 2.40 39.01
CA VAL A 437 21.21 3.61 38.17
C VAL A 437 20.64 3.32 36.79
N THR A 438 20.22 4.36 36.08
CA THR A 438 19.99 4.29 34.63
C THR A 438 21.32 4.47 33.90
N VAL A 439 21.59 3.65 32.89
CA VAL A 439 22.76 3.76 32.00
C VAL A 439 22.33 4.18 30.60
N ASP A 440 23.04 5.15 30.00
CA ASP A 440 22.94 5.52 28.59
C ASP A 440 23.84 4.62 27.74
N ILE A 441 23.27 3.95 26.74
CA ILE A 441 23.98 3.15 25.75
C ILE A 441 24.19 4.00 24.50
N THR A 442 25.44 4.44 24.30
CA THR A 442 25.85 5.37 23.25
C THR A 442 26.16 4.68 21.93
N ASP A 443 26.49 3.38 21.95
CA ASP A 443 26.62 2.54 20.76
C ASP A 443 26.24 1.09 21.08
N LEU A 444 25.18 0.58 20.47
CA LEU A 444 24.91 -0.85 20.37
C LEU A 444 25.11 -1.24 18.89
N SER A 445 26.29 -1.79 18.59
CA SER A 445 26.70 -2.10 17.23
C SER A 445 26.30 -3.51 16.79
N GLY A 446 26.06 -3.70 15.50
CA GLY A 446 25.64 -4.98 14.96
C GLY A 446 25.25 -4.91 13.49
N GLY A 447 24.15 -5.57 13.12
CA GLY A 447 23.63 -5.58 11.75
C GLY A 447 22.23 -6.15 11.64
N ASN A 448 21.57 -5.86 10.52
CA ASN A 448 20.17 -6.15 10.22
C ASN A 448 19.17 -5.58 11.26
N PHE A 449 19.46 -4.44 11.88
CA PHE A 449 18.51 -3.78 12.80
C PHE A 449 17.37 -3.11 12.02
N ALA A 450 16.14 -3.55 12.26
CA ALA A 450 14.95 -2.98 11.63
C ALA A 450 14.39 -1.79 12.44
N ALA A 451 13.74 -0.84 11.77
CA ALA A 451 13.05 0.25 12.46
C ALA A 451 11.97 -0.30 13.41
N GLY A 452 11.96 0.18 14.66
CA GLY A 452 11.09 -0.36 15.71
C GLY A 452 11.58 -1.66 16.36
N ALA A 453 12.82 -2.09 16.12
CA ALA A 453 13.45 -3.16 16.89
C ALA A 453 13.50 -2.82 18.39
N ALA A 454 13.30 -3.83 19.24
CA ALA A 454 13.38 -3.73 20.69
C ALA A 454 14.71 -4.31 21.20
N VAL A 455 15.28 -3.69 22.24
CA VAL A 455 16.45 -4.21 22.96
C VAL A 455 16.02 -4.64 24.36
N ARG A 456 16.62 -5.69 24.91
CA ARG A 456 16.52 -6.05 26.33
C ARG A 456 17.79 -6.74 26.82
N LEU A 457 18.10 -6.59 28.11
CA LEU A 457 19.06 -7.45 28.79
C LEU A 457 18.33 -8.68 29.33
N THR A 458 18.90 -9.87 29.13
CA THR A 458 18.31 -11.14 29.58
C THR A 458 19.32 -11.97 30.36
N ARG A 459 18.84 -12.68 31.39
CA ARG A 459 19.67 -13.57 32.21
C ARG A 459 18.82 -14.69 32.80
N ASN A 460 19.35 -15.91 32.76
CA ASN A 460 18.59 -17.09 33.20
C ASN A 460 18.19 -16.97 34.68
N GLY A 461 16.92 -17.24 34.99
CA GLY A 461 16.36 -17.10 36.34
C GLY A 461 16.17 -15.66 36.82
N GLN A 462 16.20 -14.66 35.94
CA GLN A 462 15.92 -13.25 36.24
C GLN A 462 14.77 -12.72 35.34
N SER A 463 14.24 -11.54 35.67
CA SER A 463 13.35 -10.82 34.76
C SER A 463 14.17 -10.06 33.71
N ASP A 464 13.71 -10.06 32.46
CA ASP A 464 14.34 -9.29 31.39
C ASP A 464 14.24 -7.78 31.67
N ILE A 465 15.34 -7.05 31.49
CA ILE A 465 15.38 -5.58 31.66
C ILE A 465 15.16 -4.96 30.26
N PRO A 466 14.02 -4.29 30.01
CA PRO A 466 13.76 -3.70 28.71
C PRO A 466 14.64 -2.48 28.45
N GLY A 467 15.08 -2.31 27.21
CA GLY A 467 15.67 -1.07 26.72
C GLY A 467 14.58 0.01 26.65
N ILE A 468 14.82 1.13 27.34
CA ILE A 468 14.01 2.35 27.25
C ILE A 468 14.66 3.32 26.25
N ASN A 469 13.84 4.18 25.62
CA ASN A 469 14.26 5.13 24.57
C ASN A 469 15.12 4.48 23.45
N VAL A 470 14.78 3.26 23.01
CA VAL A 470 15.47 2.60 21.90
C VAL A 470 15.31 3.42 20.62
N GLN A 471 16.43 3.77 19.99
CA GLN A 471 16.49 4.48 18.70
C GLN A 471 17.39 3.68 17.75
N VAL A 472 16.83 3.28 16.61
CA VAL A 472 17.59 2.61 15.54
C VAL A 472 18.18 3.68 14.64
N ILE A 473 19.46 3.99 14.85
CA ILE A 473 20.19 5.05 14.13
C ILE A 473 20.49 4.60 12.69
N SER A 474 20.78 3.31 12.52
CA SER A 474 20.98 2.67 11.22
C SER A 474 20.73 1.16 11.32
N ALA A 475 20.78 0.46 10.19
CA ALA A 475 20.73 -1.01 10.17
C ALA A 475 21.90 -1.71 10.92
N THR A 476 22.91 -0.95 11.39
CA THR A 476 24.08 -1.46 12.13
C THR A 476 24.29 -0.81 13.50
N GLN A 477 23.49 0.19 13.89
CA GLN A 477 23.66 0.93 15.14
C GLN A 477 22.33 1.28 15.82
N ILE A 478 22.24 0.99 17.12
CA ILE A 478 21.15 1.39 18.02
C ILE A 478 21.72 2.22 19.17
N THR A 479 20.96 3.18 19.69
CA THR A 479 21.15 3.76 21.02
C THR A 479 19.95 3.48 21.90
N CYS A 480 20.13 3.38 23.22
CA CYS A 480 19.06 3.12 24.18
C CYS A 480 19.49 3.45 25.61
N ARG A 481 18.62 3.19 26.58
CA ARG A 481 18.93 3.22 28.02
C ARG A 481 18.51 1.90 28.67
N PHE A 482 19.16 1.53 29.76
CA PHE A 482 18.66 0.50 30.69
C PHE A 482 18.53 1.09 32.09
N ASP A 483 17.42 0.78 32.77
CA ASP A 483 17.29 0.99 34.21
C ASP A 483 17.79 -0.27 34.94
N LEU A 484 18.84 -0.14 35.74
CA LEU A 484 19.46 -1.24 36.47
C LEU A 484 18.97 -1.34 37.93
N THR A 485 17.85 -0.70 38.27
CA THR A 485 17.19 -0.79 39.57
C THR A 485 16.79 -2.22 39.92
N GLY A 486 17.35 -2.76 41.00
CA GLY A 486 17.15 -4.14 41.45
C GLY A 486 17.85 -5.21 40.59
N ALA A 487 18.65 -4.84 39.59
CA ALA A 487 19.30 -5.78 38.68
C ALA A 487 20.38 -6.64 39.38
N ALA A 488 20.32 -7.96 39.23
CA ALA A 488 21.33 -8.84 39.82
C ALA A 488 22.73 -8.63 39.22
N LEU A 489 23.73 -8.53 40.09
CA LEU A 489 25.15 -8.37 39.74
C LEU A 489 25.69 -9.53 38.89
N GLY A 490 26.58 -9.21 37.96
CA GLY A 490 27.19 -10.16 37.02
C GLY A 490 26.83 -9.88 35.56
N ASP A 491 27.14 -10.83 34.69
CA ASP A 491 27.01 -10.67 33.24
C ASP A 491 25.58 -11.01 32.75
N TRP A 492 25.10 -10.25 31.79
CA TRP A 492 23.79 -10.34 31.15
C TRP A 492 23.97 -10.45 29.63
N ASN A 493 23.05 -11.15 28.98
CA ASN A 493 22.99 -11.22 27.51
C ASN A 493 22.25 -9.99 26.99
N ILE A 494 22.68 -9.45 25.85
CA ILE A 494 21.91 -8.42 25.13
C ILE A 494 21.11 -9.12 24.03
N VAL A 495 19.81 -8.86 23.97
CA VAL A 495 18.93 -9.37 22.91
C VAL A 495 18.32 -8.19 22.14
N VAL A 496 18.53 -8.17 20.82
CA VAL A 496 17.82 -7.30 19.89
C VAL A 496 16.78 -8.13 19.15
N ARG A 497 15.52 -7.68 19.13
CA ARG A 497 14.37 -8.32 18.49
C ARG A 497 13.78 -7.39 17.44
N ASN A 498 13.81 -7.80 16.18
CA ASN A 498 13.14 -7.08 15.09
C ASN A 498 11.61 -7.30 15.14
N PRO A 499 10.79 -6.47 14.45
CA PRO A 499 9.33 -6.61 14.42
C PRO A 499 8.80 -7.93 13.84
N ASP A 500 9.60 -8.64 13.04
CA ASP A 500 9.35 -10.00 12.52
C ASP A 500 9.49 -11.12 13.58
N ALA A 501 9.85 -10.77 14.82
CA ALA A 501 10.21 -11.68 15.90
C ALA A 501 11.53 -12.45 15.73
N PHE A 502 12.38 -12.10 14.75
CA PHE A 502 13.76 -12.59 14.72
C PHE A 502 14.61 -11.88 15.78
N GLU A 503 15.38 -12.67 16.52
CA GLU A 503 16.26 -12.20 17.59
C GLU A 503 17.74 -12.46 17.27
N GLY A 504 18.57 -11.51 17.71
CA GLY A 504 20.02 -11.57 17.74
C GLY A 504 20.52 -11.39 19.16
N VAL A 505 21.46 -12.23 19.59
CA VAL A 505 21.92 -12.29 20.98
C VAL A 505 23.43 -12.10 21.06
N LEU A 506 23.89 -11.16 21.90
CA LEU A 506 25.27 -11.11 22.36
C LEU A 506 25.33 -11.64 23.80
N THR A 507 25.76 -12.91 23.93
CA THR A 507 25.91 -13.62 25.20
C THR A 507 26.93 -12.92 26.10
N ALA A 508 26.58 -12.70 27.37
CA ALA A 508 27.41 -11.99 28.36
C ALA A 508 27.92 -10.60 27.89
N GLY A 509 27.20 -9.94 26.97
CA GLY A 509 27.63 -8.70 26.34
C GLY A 509 27.56 -7.44 27.22
N PHE A 510 26.85 -7.48 28.35
CA PHE A 510 26.76 -6.34 29.27
C PHE A 510 26.87 -6.81 30.72
N ARG A 511 27.57 -6.05 31.58
CA ARG A 511 27.80 -6.45 32.99
C ARG A 511 27.21 -5.45 33.98
N VAL A 512 26.34 -5.95 34.87
CA VAL A 512 25.85 -5.17 36.02
C VAL A 512 26.86 -5.33 37.17
N VAL A 513 27.38 -4.21 37.66
CA VAL A 513 28.40 -4.16 38.72
C VAL A 513 27.92 -3.39 39.95
N GLN A 514 28.57 -3.61 41.09
CA GLN A 514 28.41 -2.77 42.27
C GLN A 514 29.37 -1.58 42.16
N ALA A 515 28.89 -0.36 42.40
CA ALA A 515 29.76 0.81 42.48
C ALA A 515 30.68 0.67 43.70
N ASP A 516 31.99 0.86 43.53
CA ASP A 516 32.92 0.97 44.66
C ASP A 516 32.63 2.27 45.43
N ARG A 517 32.66 2.20 46.75
CA ARG A 517 32.60 3.37 47.62
C ARG A 517 33.80 3.43 48.54
N VAL A 518 34.26 4.64 48.83
CA VAL A 518 35.39 4.91 49.72
C VAL A 518 35.05 6.07 50.63
N ARG A 519 35.10 5.84 51.94
CA ARG A 519 35.06 6.87 52.97
C ARG A 519 36.47 7.37 53.26
N LEU A 520 36.68 8.66 53.07
CA LEU A 520 37.83 9.42 53.56
C LEU A 520 37.39 10.14 54.84
N SER A 521 37.73 9.57 56.00
CA SER A 521 37.52 10.24 57.27
C SER A 521 38.63 11.27 57.48
N THR A 522 38.28 12.55 57.50
CA THR A 522 39.24 13.66 57.65
C THR A 522 39.07 14.37 59.00
N SER A 523 40.03 15.22 59.36
CA SER A 523 39.91 16.13 60.51
C SER A 523 38.69 17.08 60.43
N GLU A 524 38.16 17.34 59.24
CA GLU A 524 36.98 18.19 58.99
C GLU A 524 35.65 17.40 58.88
N GLY A 525 35.71 16.07 58.93
CA GLY A 525 34.58 15.15 58.77
C GLY A 525 34.77 14.10 57.66
N ASP A 526 33.74 13.29 57.43
CA ASP A 526 33.76 12.19 56.44
C ASP A 526 33.36 12.67 55.04
N ILE A 527 34.20 12.38 54.05
CA ILE A 527 33.88 12.49 52.62
C ILE A 527 33.65 11.07 52.09
N VAL A 528 32.47 10.79 51.51
CA VAL A 528 32.18 9.50 50.86
C VAL A 528 32.24 9.69 49.35
N LEU A 529 33.16 8.98 48.73
CA LEU A 529 33.35 8.89 47.28
C LEU A 529 32.60 7.67 46.73
N GLN A 530 31.98 7.83 45.57
CA GLN A 530 31.53 6.75 44.71
C GLN A 530 32.41 6.74 43.46
N LEU A 531 33.05 5.61 43.18
CA LEU A 531 34.04 5.49 42.12
C LEU A 531 33.45 4.83 40.86
N ASP A 532 33.81 5.34 39.69
CA ASP A 532 33.33 4.82 38.42
C ASP A 532 34.37 3.87 37.79
N ARG A 533 34.34 2.61 38.23
CA ARG A 533 35.19 1.55 37.65
C ARG A 533 34.81 1.21 36.21
N VAL A 534 33.66 1.67 35.69
CA VAL A 534 33.26 1.46 34.29
C VAL A 534 33.94 2.49 33.40
N ALA A 535 33.99 3.75 33.81
CA ALA A 535 34.64 4.84 33.05
C ALA A 535 36.17 4.92 33.27
N ALA A 536 36.68 4.56 34.45
CA ALA A 536 38.10 4.72 34.79
C ALA A 536 38.68 3.48 35.54
N PRO A 537 38.63 2.27 34.95
CA PRO A 537 39.03 1.04 35.64
C PRO A 537 40.48 1.06 36.15
N GLY A 538 41.42 1.62 35.40
CA GLY A 538 42.82 1.76 35.84
C GLY A 538 42.96 2.70 37.05
N HIS A 539 42.33 3.87 37.00
CA HIS A 539 42.40 4.87 38.07
C HIS A 539 41.69 4.40 39.33
N VAL A 540 40.51 3.79 39.20
CA VAL A 540 39.76 3.23 40.34
C VAL A 540 40.51 2.07 40.99
N ASN A 541 41.03 1.11 40.21
CA ASN A 541 41.81 0.01 40.77
C ASN A 541 43.10 0.51 41.46
N ASN A 542 43.76 1.53 40.90
CA ASN A 542 44.94 2.14 41.51
C ASN A 542 44.61 2.88 42.81
N PHE A 543 43.60 3.77 42.81
CA PHE A 543 43.17 4.50 44.01
C PHE A 543 42.73 3.54 45.13
N LEU A 544 41.96 2.51 44.79
CA LEU A 544 41.54 1.48 45.73
C LEU A 544 42.73 0.69 46.29
N ARG A 545 43.78 0.43 45.51
CA ARG A 545 45.03 -0.17 46.03
C ARG A 545 45.69 0.72 47.10
N TYR A 546 45.72 2.04 46.93
CA TYR A 546 46.20 2.95 47.98
C TYR A 546 45.32 2.94 49.25
N VAL A 547 44.00 2.77 49.10
CA VAL A 547 43.03 2.61 50.21
C VAL A 547 43.25 1.28 50.94
N ASP A 548 43.35 0.18 50.20
CA ASP A 548 43.51 -1.19 50.74
C ASP A 548 44.88 -1.38 51.41
N GLU A 549 45.96 -0.83 50.83
CA GLU A 549 47.30 -0.76 51.44
C GLU A 549 47.42 0.31 52.56
N ARG A 550 46.32 1.04 52.87
CA ARG A 550 46.24 2.11 53.89
C ARG A 550 47.22 3.28 53.70
N ARG A 551 47.74 3.48 52.47
CA ARG A 551 48.73 4.52 52.14
C ARG A 551 48.18 5.95 52.23
N TYR A 552 46.87 6.13 52.33
CA TYR A 552 46.25 7.44 52.57
C TYR A 552 46.02 7.78 54.06
N ASP A 553 46.23 6.84 54.99
CA ASP A 553 46.09 7.11 56.41
C ASP A 553 47.24 8.04 56.88
N GLY A 554 46.90 9.20 57.44
CA GLY A 554 47.87 10.22 57.88
C GLY A 554 48.38 11.17 56.77
N ILE A 555 47.84 11.08 55.55
CA ILE A 555 48.16 11.98 54.44
C ILE A 555 47.35 13.28 54.54
N VAL A 556 47.97 14.42 54.22
CA VAL A 556 47.33 15.74 54.30
C VAL A 556 46.88 16.29 52.94
N PHE A 557 45.88 17.16 52.96
CA PHE A 557 45.52 18.04 51.85
C PHE A 557 46.56 19.16 51.69
N HIS A 558 47.72 18.80 51.17
CA HIS A 558 48.90 19.66 51.03
C HIS A 558 48.73 20.86 50.09
N ARG A 559 47.62 20.98 49.35
CA ARG A 559 47.38 22.07 48.41
C ARG A 559 45.88 22.35 48.24
N VAL A 560 45.46 23.56 48.62
CA VAL A 560 44.06 24.03 48.67
C VAL A 560 43.95 25.44 48.03
N PRO A 561 44.15 25.56 46.70
CA PRO A 561 43.99 26.82 45.98
C PRO A 561 42.54 27.32 46.06
N PRO A 562 42.30 28.59 46.49
CA PRO A 562 40.94 29.11 46.70
C PRO A 562 40.04 29.00 45.46
N ASN A 563 38.85 28.43 45.65
CA ASN A 563 37.84 28.25 44.60
C ASN A 563 38.38 27.56 43.33
N PHE A 564 39.16 26.48 43.50
CA PHE A 564 39.64 25.65 42.39
C PHE A 564 39.53 24.14 42.71
N VAL A 565 40.42 23.61 43.55
CA VAL A 565 40.47 22.18 43.93
C VAL A 565 40.99 22.00 45.36
N ILE A 566 40.76 20.84 45.98
CA ILE A 566 41.50 20.39 47.17
C ILE A 566 42.33 19.16 46.80
N GLN A 567 43.65 19.18 47.02
CA GLN A 567 44.61 18.18 46.52
C GLN A 567 45.37 17.47 47.66
N ALA A 568 45.44 16.15 47.60
CA ALA A 568 46.03 15.26 48.60
C ALA A 568 46.84 14.12 47.95
N GLY A 569 47.37 13.18 48.76
CA GLY A 569 47.80 11.86 48.29
C GLY A 569 49.31 11.58 48.22
N SER A 570 50.20 12.53 48.49
CA SER A 570 51.67 12.28 48.51
C SER A 570 52.42 12.75 49.76
N PHE A 571 51.78 13.48 50.67
CA PHE A 571 52.51 14.18 51.74
C PHE A 571 51.90 13.93 53.10
N ARG A 572 52.77 13.72 54.10
CA ARG A 572 52.42 13.72 55.53
C ARG A 572 52.95 14.97 56.21
N SER A 573 52.31 15.41 57.29
CA SER A 573 52.88 16.44 58.16
C SER A 573 54.02 15.86 58.98
N ILE A 574 55.11 16.63 59.11
CA ILE A 574 56.21 16.40 60.07
C ILE A 574 56.29 17.55 61.07
N GLY A 575 55.14 18.20 61.33
CA GLY A 575 54.99 19.32 62.25
C GLY A 575 55.46 20.66 61.69
N GLY A 576 55.45 21.68 62.54
CA GLY A 576 55.79 23.05 62.16
C GLY A 576 55.19 24.06 63.13
N THR A 577 55.15 25.32 62.72
CA THR A 577 54.27 26.33 63.35
C THR A 577 53.10 26.61 62.42
N GLY A 578 51.97 27.10 62.95
CA GLY A 578 50.75 27.45 62.19
C GLY A 578 50.88 28.67 61.25
N VAL A 579 52.09 28.91 60.74
CA VAL A 579 52.48 29.92 59.73
C VAL A 579 53.61 29.40 58.84
N SER A 580 54.13 28.19 59.09
CA SER A 580 55.15 27.51 58.29
C SER A 580 55.11 26.00 58.59
N PRO A 581 54.12 25.27 58.02
CA PRO A 581 54.07 23.82 58.09
C PRO A 581 55.31 23.19 57.46
N ARG A 582 55.64 21.95 57.85
CA ARG A 582 56.64 21.13 57.18
C ARG A 582 56.02 19.81 56.75
N LEU A 583 56.20 19.48 55.48
CA LEU A 583 55.68 18.26 54.88
C LEU A 583 56.82 17.37 54.40
N GLU A 584 56.55 16.07 54.35
CA GLU A 584 57.45 15.04 53.84
C GLU A 584 56.73 14.25 52.74
N GLU A 585 57.39 14.07 51.58
CA GLU A 585 56.88 13.23 50.49
C GLU A 585 56.93 11.74 50.87
N VAL A 586 55.89 11.01 50.49
CA VAL A 586 55.69 9.58 50.78
C VAL A 586 55.76 8.79 49.48
N GLU A 587 56.43 7.62 49.50
CA GLU A 587 56.62 6.77 48.33
C GLU A 587 55.31 6.38 47.63
N SER A 588 55.17 6.83 46.38
CA SER A 588 54.11 6.40 45.48
C SER A 588 54.49 5.10 44.74
N LEU A 589 53.49 4.24 44.56
CA LEU A 589 53.50 3.11 43.64
C LEU A 589 53.74 3.58 42.18
N PRO A 590 54.05 2.67 41.23
CA PRO A 590 54.23 3.03 39.81
C PRO A 590 53.04 3.81 39.24
N THR A 591 53.31 4.69 38.28
CA THR A 591 52.29 5.50 37.61
C THR A 591 51.42 4.68 36.67
N ILE A 592 50.26 5.23 36.30
CA ILE A 592 49.29 4.57 35.42
C ILE A 592 49.03 5.40 34.14
N PRO A 593 48.65 4.75 33.01
CA PRO A 593 48.21 5.46 31.81
C PRO A 593 46.97 6.32 32.07
N SER A 594 46.82 7.42 31.34
CA SER A 594 45.62 8.27 31.40
C SER A 594 44.37 7.55 30.87
N GLU A 595 43.22 7.80 31.50
CA GLU A 595 41.90 7.35 31.06
C GLU A 595 40.95 8.56 30.86
N ALA A 596 41.49 9.78 30.70
CA ALA A 596 40.72 11.03 30.72
C ALA A 596 39.68 11.18 29.59
N ASN A 597 39.81 10.42 28.50
CA ASN A 597 38.84 10.39 27.40
C ASN A 597 37.62 9.49 27.69
N ASN A 598 37.17 9.43 28.96
CA ASN A 598 36.11 8.52 29.41
C ASN A 598 34.69 9.14 29.46
N GLY A 599 34.52 10.36 28.95
CA GLY A 599 33.24 11.06 28.93
C GLY A 599 32.79 11.63 30.28
N ARG A 600 33.60 11.51 31.34
CA ARG A 600 33.42 12.30 32.57
C ARG A 600 34.09 13.67 32.41
N SER A 601 33.66 14.64 33.23
CA SER A 601 34.11 16.03 33.19
C SER A 601 34.40 16.53 34.60
N ASN A 602 35.41 17.39 34.76
CA ASN A 602 35.91 17.94 36.03
C ASN A 602 34.93 18.99 36.62
N VAL A 603 33.68 18.58 36.86
CA VAL A 603 32.62 19.37 37.50
C VAL A 603 32.69 19.30 39.03
N ARG A 604 32.00 20.21 39.71
CA ARG A 604 31.99 20.28 41.19
C ARG A 604 31.62 18.93 41.83
N GLY A 605 32.44 18.50 42.79
CA GLY A 605 32.27 17.24 43.53
C GLY A 605 32.92 16.02 42.87
N THR A 606 33.47 16.12 41.66
CA THR A 606 34.24 15.02 41.05
C THR A 606 35.63 14.86 41.68
N ILE A 607 36.13 13.63 41.73
CA ILE A 607 37.52 13.29 42.10
C ILE A 607 38.32 12.86 40.87
N SER A 608 39.52 13.44 40.74
CA SER A 608 40.44 13.23 39.63
C SER A 608 41.86 12.96 40.13
N LEU A 609 42.65 12.22 39.36
CA LEU A 609 44.03 11.89 39.72
C LEU A 609 44.98 13.02 39.27
N ALA A 610 45.89 13.46 40.14
CA ALA A 610 46.82 14.55 39.82
C ALA A 610 48.07 14.03 39.10
N LEU A 611 48.63 14.87 38.24
CA LEU A 611 49.73 14.55 37.32
C LEU A 611 51.02 15.31 37.71
N ARG A 612 52.19 14.72 37.46
CA ARG A 612 53.49 15.39 37.60
C ARG A 612 53.87 16.07 36.27
N GLY A 613 53.80 17.39 36.23
CA GLY A 613 54.28 18.21 35.10
C GLY A 613 53.35 18.22 33.89
N GLN A 614 53.78 17.58 32.78
CA GLN A 614 53.09 17.61 31.49
C GLN A 614 52.89 16.20 30.88
N ASP A 615 53.21 15.14 31.62
CA ASP A 615 52.96 13.75 31.19
C ASP A 615 51.58 13.28 31.67
N ALA A 616 50.74 12.86 30.71
CA ALA A 616 49.42 12.30 30.98
C ALA A 616 49.46 11.01 31.82
N ASN A 617 50.56 10.26 31.75
CA ASN A 617 50.72 8.93 32.35
C ASN A 617 51.55 8.97 33.66
N SER A 618 51.65 10.16 34.26
CA SER A 618 52.40 10.42 35.49
C SER A 618 51.56 10.32 36.77
N GLY A 619 50.26 10.05 36.64
CA GLY A 619 49.34 9.90 37.77
C GLY A 619 49.66 8.66 38.60
N SER A 620 49.66 8.80 39.92
CA SER A 620 49.88 7.67 40.83
C SER A 620 49.13 7.80 42.17
N SER A 621 49.71 8.44 43.19
CA SER A 621 49.08 8.51 44.52
C SER A 621 48.21 9.77 44.71
N GLN A 622 48.58 10.87 44.07
CA GLN A 622 47.91 12.16 44.26
C GLN A 622 46.55 12.22 43.58
N PHE A 623 45.58 12.82 44.26
CA PHE A 623 44.26 13.10 43.73
C PHE A 623 43.81 14.50 44.15
N PHE A 624 42.81 15.02 43.47
CA PHE A 624 42.12 16.24 43.85
C PHE A 624 40.61 16.11 43.71
N ILE A 625 39.88 16.86 44.53
CA ILE A 625 38.43 17.00 44.44
C ILE A 625 38.11 18.41 43.92
N ASN A 626 37.29 18.48 42.86
CA ASN A 626 36.87 19.72 42.23
C ASN A 626 35.85 20.46 43.12
N VAL A 627 36.13 21.71 43.54
CA VAL A 627 35.21 22.49 44.41
C VAL A 627 34.23 23.36 43.61
N LYS A 628 34.47 23.49 42.31
CA LYS A 628 33.65 24.15 41.29
C LYS A 628 33.78 23.39 39.97
N ASP A 629 33.13 23.88 38.91
CA ASP A 629 33.33 23.36 37.55
C ASP A 629 34.65 23.88 36.95
N ASN A 630 35.52 22.94 36.57
CA ASN A 630 36.88 23.15 36.09
C ASN A 630 37.05 22.54 34.69
N LEU A 631 36.13 22.81 33.76
CA LEU A 631 36.06 22.23 32.41
C LEU A 631 37.36 22.37 31.57
N ASN A 632 38.21 23.33 31.94
CA ASN A 632 39.55 23.48 31.36
C ASN A 632 40.51 22.31 31.67
N LEU A 633 40.19 21.45 32.65
CA LEU A 633 40.95 20.26 32.99
C LEU A 633 40.58 19.05 32.12
N ASP A 634 39.45 19.12 31.41
CA ASP A 634 38.99 18.07 30.48
C ASP A 634 39.69 18.19 29.10
N THR A 635 40.20 19.38 28.78
CA THR A 635 40.70 19.74 27.44
C THR A 635 42.10 20.37 27.42
N GLY A 636 42.66 20.71 28.59
CA GLY A 636 44.05 21.15 28.71
C GLY A 636 45.04 20.01 28.42
N PRO A 637 46.25 20.29 27.90
CA PRO A 637 47.29 19.29 27.75
C PRO A 637 48.14 19.14 29.04
N PRO A 638 48.29 17.92 29.61
CA PRO A 638 47.44 16.74 29.45
C PRO A 638 46.13 16.85 30.27
N PRO A 639 45.03 16.18 29.85
CA PRO A 639 43.75 16.25 30.54
C PRO A 639 43.71 15.32 31.76
N PHE A 640 42.88 15.68 32.75
CA PHE A 640 42.83 15.01 34.05
C PHE A 640 41.66 14.03 34.16
N THR A 641 41.98 12.75 34.36
CA THR A 641 40.98 11.68 34.51
C THR A 641 40.13 11.87 35.77
N VAL A 642 38.83 12.15 35.58
CA VAL A 642 37.81 11.95 36.60
C VAL A 642 37.54 10.45 36.75
N PHE A 643 37.59 9.95 37.99
CA PHE A 643 37.37 8.53 38.30
C PHE A 643 36.30 8.28 39.38
N GLY A 644 35.60 9.33 39.83
CA GLY A 644 34.49 9.22 40.78
C GLY A 644 33.90 10.56 41.17
N GLU A 645 32.98 10.55 42.13
CA GLU A 645 32.26 11.71 42.66
C GLU A 645 32.00 11.61 44.16
N VAL A 646 31.86 12.76 44.83
CA VAL A 646 31.48 12.87 46.25
C VAL A 646 29.98 12.69 46.39
N VAL A 647 29.55 11.56 46.97
CA VAL A 647 28.13 11.24 47.22
C VAL A 647 27.67 11.57 48.64
N SER A 648 28.59 11.86 49.56
CA SER A 648 28.29 12.47 50.88
C SER A 648 29.51 13.24 51.39
N GLY A 649 29.30 14.26 52.23
CA GLY A 649 30.38 15.10 52.75
C GLY A 649 30.83 16.21 51.80
N LEU A 650 30.01 16.64 50.85
CA LEU A 650 30.34 17.77 49.97
C LEU A 650 30.42 19.11 50.74
N ASP A 651 29.78 19.19 51.90
CA ASP A 651 29.94 20.26 52.89
C ASP A 651 31.30 20.21 53.63
N VAL A 652 31.89 19.02 53.78
CA VAL A 652 33.26 18.83 54.29
C VAL A 652 34.25 19.37 53.25
N VAL A 653 34.05 19.03 51.96
CA VAL A 653 34.83 19.58 50.84
C VAL A 653 34.73 21.11 50.82
N ASP A 654 33.54 21.68 51.02
CA ASP A 654 33.35 23.13 51.12
C ASP A 654 34.10 23.74 52.32
N ARG A 655 34.14 23.08 53.49
CA ARG A 655 34.93 23.54 54.65
C ARG A 655 36.43 23.51 54.35
N ILE A 656 36.95 22.38 53.86
CA ILE A 656 38.36 22.24 53.48
C ILE A 656 38.75 23.33 52.47
N SER A 657 37.91 23.62 51.48
CA SER A 657 38.17 24.65 50.45
C SER A 657 38.31 26.09 50.98
N ARG A 658 38.00 26.34 52.26
CA ARG A 658 37.98 27.65 52.92
C ARG A 658 38.95 27.76 54.10
N VAL A 659 39.76 26.73 54.38
CA VAL A 659 40.80 26.83 55.42
C VAL A 659 41.81 27.92 55.04
N ARG A 660 42.45 28.52 56.05
CA ARG A 660 43.53 29.49 55.81
C ARG A 660 44.72 28.75 55.20
N THR A 661 45.27 29.30 54.13
CA THR A 661 46.46 28.75 53.46
C THR A 661 47.64 29.72 53.52
N GLY A 662 48.83 29.17 53.29
CA GLY A 662 50.09 29.89 53.24
C GLY A 662 51.15 29.06 52.50
N SER A 663 52.41 29.22 52.89
CA SER A 663 53.52 28.43 52.35
C SER A 663 54.06 27.42 53.36
N ALA A 664 54.48 26.26 52.86
CA ALA A 664 55.07 25.20 53.66
C ALA A 664 56.40 24.74 53.04
N ARG A 665 57.36 24.34 53.89
CA ARG A 665 58.61 23.72 53.44
C ARG A 665 58.38 22.22 53.26
N VAL A 666 58.75 21.69 52.10
CA VAL A 666 58.48 20.31 51.72
C VAL A 666 59.81 19.59 51.50
N LEU A 667 60.03 18.51 52.25
CA LEU A 667 61.13 17.56 52.04
C LEU A 667 60.68 16.52 51.00
N LEU A 668 61.41 16.43 49.90
CA LEU A 668 61.15 15.47 48.82
C LEU A 668 61.95 14.17 49.03
N LEU A 669 61.56 13.10 48.33
CA LEU A 669 62.19 11.77 48.46
C LEU A 669 63.67 11.75 48.04
N ASP A 670 64.14 12.73 47.25
CA ASP A 670 65.55 12.91 46.89
C ASP A 670 66.38 13.65 47.96
N GLY A 671 65.76 14.01 49.09
CA GLY A 671 66.38 14.78 50.17
C GLY A 671 66.45 16.28 49.93
N SER A 672 65.97 16.78 48.78
CA SER A 672 65.88 18.22 48.51
C SER A 672 64.73 18.86 49.29
N ILE A 673 64.83 20.18 49.53
CA ILE A 673 63.78 20.95 50.21
C ILE A 673 63.26 22.04 49.27
N THR A 674 61.97 21.97 48.98
CA THR A 674 61.24 22.97 48.20
C THR A 674 60.23 23.73 49.07
N THR A 675 59.51 24.69 48.50
CA THR A 675 58.44 25.45 49.16
C THR A 675 57.18 25.41 48.31
N PHE A 676 56.08 24.92 48.86
CA PHE A 676 54.77 24.93 48.22
C PHE A 676 53.95 26.15 48.68
N GLN A 677 53.00 26.55 47.85
CA GLN A 677 51.99 27.57 48.13
C GLN A 677 50.61 26.91 48.21
N ASP A 678 49.60 27.67 48.65
CA ASP A 678 48.23 27.20 48.88
C ASP A 678 48.13 26.06 49.93
N VAL A 679 49.11 25.94 50.82
CA VAL A 679 49.16 24.86 51.83
C VAL A 679 48.36 25.28 53.06
N PRO A 680 47.43 24.47 53.61
CA PRO A 680 46.73 24.79 54.86
C PRO A 680 47.68 25.13 56.00
N VAL A 681 47.37 26.16 56.78
CA VAL A 681 48.18 26.56 57.95
C VAL A 681 47.96 25.67 59.19
N GLU A 682 46.86 24.90 59.18
CA GLU A 682 46.48 23.89 60.14
C GLU A 682 46.23 22.59 59.34
N ASP A 683 46.79 21.46 59.77
CA ASP A 683 46.92 20.23 58.95
C ASP A 683 45.58 19.51 58.72
N VAL A 684 44.93 19.78 57.59
CA VAL A 684 43.77 19.00 57.12
C VAL A 684 44.21 17.58 56.74
N THR A 685 43.95 16.64 57.64
CA THR A 685 44.51 15.27 57.58
C THR A 685 43.44 14.24 57.24
N ILE A 686 43.74 13.31 56.33
CA ILE A 686 42.98 12.07 56.12
C ILE A 686 43.35 11.12 57.26
N LEU A 687 42.48 11.01 58.25
CA LEU A 687 42.65 10.16 59.43
C LEU A 687 42.57 8.67 59.05
N SER A 688 41.68 8.32 58.11
CA SER A 688 41.72 7.02 57.44
C SER A 688 40.97 7.01 56.11
N ALA A 689 41.41 6.18 55.17
CA ALA A 689 40.67 5.86 53.95
C ALA A 689 40.19 4.40 53.98
N ARG A 690 38.89 4.13 53.79
CA ARG A 690 38.31 2.77 53.84
C ARG A 690 37.27 2.58 52.75
N ARG A 691 37.13 1.35 52.23
CA ARG A 691 35.96 0.95 51.42
C ARG A 691 34.69 0.93 52.29
N GLU A 692 33.54 1.16 51.67
CA GLU A 692 32.20 0.88 52.24
C GLU A 692 31.60 -0.42 51.66
#